data_AF-A0A4W5R4X7-F1
#
_entry.id   AF-A0A4W5R4X7-F1
#
_cell.length_a   1.000
_cell.length_b   1.000
_cell.length_c   1.000
_cell.angle_alpha   90.00
_cell.angle_beta   90.00
_cell.angle_gamma   90.00
#
_symmetry.space_group_name_H-M   'P 1'
#
loop_
_entity.id
_entity.type
_entity.pdbx_description
1 polymer ?
#
loop_
_entity_poly.entity_id
_entity_poly.type
_entity_poly.pdbx_seq_one_letter_code
_entity_poly.pdbx_strand_id
1 'polypeptide(L)'
;MPAVMTVLADHAAQQLLDFSQKLDINLLDNVVNCLYHGVGTQQRMAQEVLTQLKEHPDAWTRVDTILEFSQSMNTKYYALQILETVIKTRWKILPRNQCEGKPRCPCTNHIAFTKPFSIINLVYILKQEWPKHWPTFISDIVGASRTSESLCQNNMIILKLLSEEVFDFSSGQMTQVKAKHLKDSMCNEFSQIFQLCQFVMENSQNAPLVHATLETLLRFLNWIPLGYIFETKLISTLVYKFLNVPMFRNVTLKCLTEIAGVSVSQYEEQFINLFTLTMCQLKQMLPLNTNIRLAYSNGKDDEQNFIQNLSLFLCTFLKEHGQLIEKRPNLRETLMEVRNLQQFLPKPVGYMIGAQTDQAVQEHIIDKYMLLPNQVWDSIIQQATKNVDILKDPETVKQLGSILKTNVRACKAVGHPFVIQLGRIYLDMLNVYKCLSENISAAIQTNGEMVTKQPLIRSMRTVKRETLKLISGWVSRSSDPQMVGENFVPPLLDAVLIDYQRNVPAAREPEVLSTMATIVNKLGGHITGEIPQIFDAVFECTLNMINKDFEEYPEHRTHFFYLLQAVNSHCFPAFLAIPPAQFKLVLDSIIWAFKHTMRNVADTGLQILYTLLQNVTQEEAAAQSFYQTYFCDILQHIFSVVTDTSHTAGLTMHASILTYMFNLVEEGKINTQLNPSNPGNNQVFIQEYVANLLKTAFPHLQDAQVKVFVTGLFSLNQDIAAFKEHLRDFLVQIKEFAGEDTTDLFLEEREASLRQAQEEKHKLQMSVPGILNPHEIPEEMCD
;
A
#
# COMPACT_ATOMS: atom_id res chain seq x y z
N MET A 1 -0.15 -18.45 -40.47
CA MET A 1 0.92 -18.92 -39.56
C MET A 1 0.54 -18.82 -38.08
N PRO A 2 -0.01 -17.71 -37.53
CA PRO A 2 -0.32 -17.63 -36.09
C PRO A 2 -1.20 -18.78 -35.59
N ALA A 3 -2.32 -19.03 -36.28
CA ALA A 3 -3.30 -20.06 -35.92
C ALA A 3 -2.78 -21.51 -35.90
N VAL A 4 -1.67 -21.81 -36.58
CA VAL A 4 -1.08 -23.17 -36.58
C VAL A 4 -0.12 -23.35 -35.39
N MET A 5 0.49 -22.27 -34.89
CA MET A 5 1.36 -22.32 -33.72
C MET A 5 0.59 -22.29 -32.40
N THR A 6 -0.57 -21.62 -32.33
CA THR A 6 -1.47 -21.75 -31.17
C THR A 6 -1.96 -23.18 -30.99
N VAL A 7 -2.30 -23.90 -32.08
CA VAL A 7 -2.70 -25.32 -32.01
C VAL A 7 -1.57 -26.21 -31.46
N LEU A 8 -0.30 -25.92 -31.76
CA LEU A 8 0.83 -26.66 -31.21
C LEU A 8 1.06 -26.37 -29.71
N ALA A 9 0.88 -25.13 -29.28
CA ALA A 9 0.96 -24.76 -27.86
C ALA A 9 -0.19 -25.36 -27.04
N ASP A 10 -1.41 -25.30 -27.57
CA ASP A 10 -2.62 -25.87 -26.97
C ASP A 10 -2.52 -27.41 -26.89
N HIS A 11 -1.99 -28.08 -27.92
CA HIS A 11 -1.73 -29.52 -27.86
C HIS A 11 -0.64 -29.90 -26.85
N ALA A 12 0.45 -29.12 -26.74
CA ALA A 12 1.48 -29.33 -25.72
C ALA A 12 0.93 -29.08 -24.29
N ALA A 13 0.06 -28.08 -24.12
CA ALA A 13 -0.64 -27.83 -22.87
C ALA A 13 -1.52 -29.02 -22.48
N GLN A 14 -2.36 -29.49 -23.41
CA GLN A 14 -3.24 -30.64 -23.23
C GLN A 14 -2.46 -31.91 -22.87
N GLN A 15 -1.30 -32.17 -23.50
CA GLN A 15 -0.44 -33.32 -23.14
C GLN A 15 0.20 -33.17 -21.74
N LEU A 16 0.70 -31.98 -21.38
CA LEU A 16 1.28 -31.74 -20.06
C LEU A 16 0.21 -31.75 -18.93
N LEU A 17 -1.04 -31.43 -19.27
CA LEU A 17 -2.21 -31.47 -18.39
C LEU A 17 -2.98 -32.80 -18.42
N ASP A 18 -2.62 -33.79 -19.26
CA ASP A 18 -3.28 -35.09 -19.28
C ASP A 18 -2.77 -35.99 -18.14
N PHE A 19 -3.49 -36.02 -17.01
CA PHE A 19 -3.19 -36.84 -15.85
C PHE A 19 -3.47 -38.35 -16.02
N SER A 20 -4.08 -38.78 -17.14
CA SER A 20 -4.30 -40.21 -17.43
C SER A 20 -3.03 -40.92 -17.96
N GLN A 21 -2.05 -40.15 -18.43
CA GLN A 21 -0.81 -40.65 -19.03
C GLN A 21 0.43 -40.34 -18.17
N LYS A 22 1.57 -40.94 -18.50
CA LYS A 22 2.87 -40.58 -17.91
C LYS A 22 3.29 -39.20 -18.42
N LEU A 23 3.80 -38.34 -17.54
CA LEU A 23 4.31 -37.03 -17.90
C LEU A 23 5.52 -37.14 -18.84
N ASP A 24 5.49 -36.46 -19.98
CA ASP A 24 6.68 -36.25 -20.82
C ASP A 24 7.57 -35.14 -20.23
N ILE A 25 8.66 -35.57 -19.59
CA ILE A 25 9.65 -34.69 -18.99
C ILE A 25 10.46 -33.92 -20.05
N ASN A 26 10.67 -34.48 -21.26
CA ASN A 26 11.39 -33.79 -22.33
C ASN A 26 10.52 -32.65 -22.88
N LEU A 27 9.22 -32.87 -23.05
CA LEU A 27 8.29 -31.81 -23.43
C LEU A 27 8.28 -30.69 -22.38
N LEU A 28 8.22 -31.04 -21.08
CA LEU A 28 8.27 -30.05 -20.00
C LEU A 28 9.60 -29.28 -19.97
N ASP A 29 10.75 -29.97 -20.09
CA ASP A 29 12.07 -29.34 -20.15
C ASP A 29 12.17 -28.37 -21.34
N ASN A 30 11.59 -28.72 -22.50
CA ASN A 30 11.52 -27.84 -23.67
C ASN A 30 10.63 -26.60 -23.44
N VAL A 31 9.43 -26.77 -22.85
CA VAL A 31 8.51 -25.64 -22.56
C VAL A 31 9.13 -24.71 -21.52
N VAL A 32 9.76 -25.24 -20.46
CA VAL A 32 10.51 -24.44 -19.49
C VAL A 32 11.69 -23.73 -20.17
N ASN A 33 12.44 -24.40 -21.05
CA ASN A 33 13.52 -23.76 -21.79
C ASN A 33 13.03 -22.59 -22.67
N CYS A 34 11.87 -22.74 -23.32
CA CYS A 34 11.19 -21.68 -24.08
C CYS A 34 10.73 -20.50 -23.20
N LEU A 35 10.44 -20.69 -21.92
CA LEU A 35 10.15 -19.58 -21.01
C LEU A 35 11.40 -18.71 -20.73
N TYR A 36 12.57 -19.34 -20.55
CA TYR A 36 13.81 -18.63 -20.21
C TYR A 36 14.58 -18.09 -21.42
N HIS A 37 14.49 -18.75 -22.59
CA HIS A 37 15.28 -18.41 -23.78
C HIS A 37 14.44 -18.17 -25.05
N GLY A 38 13.13 -18.40 -25.02
CA GLY A 38 12.24 -18.07 -26.13
C GLY A 38 12.00 -16.57 -26.26
N VAL A 39 11.48 -16.14 -27.40
CA VAL A 39 11.26 -14.72 -27.70
C VAL A 39 9.81 -14.47 -28.15
N GLY A 40 9.20 -13.41 -27.64
CA GLY A 40 7.89 -12.94 -28.09
C GLY A 40 6.76 -13.94 -27.83
N THR A 41 6.07 -14.36 -28.89
CA THR A 41 4.88 -15.22 -28.79
C THR A 41 5.18 -16.59 -28.20
N GLN A 42 6.32 -17.20 -28.50
CA GLN A 42 6.70 -18.51 -27.95
C GLN A 42 6.92 -18.47 -26.44
N GLN A 43 7.55 -17.40 -25.95
CA GLN A 43 7.77 -17.20 -24.51
C GLN A 43 6.46 -16.99 -23.76
N ARG A 44 5.56 -16.17 -24.32
CA ARG A 44 4.22 -15.93 -23.76
C ARG A 44 3.39 -17.21 -23.69
N MET A 45 3.37 -18.01 -24.76
CA MET A 45 2.66 -19.30 -24.75
C MET A 45 3.25 -20.26 -23.72
N ALA A 46 4.59 -20.35 -23.60
CA ALA A 46 5.23 -21.17 -22.58
C ALA A 46 4.86 -20.70 -21.15
N GLN A 47 4.76 -19.39 -20.91
CA GLN A 47 4.30 -18.83 -19.64
C GLN A 47 2.84 -19.20 -19.34
N GLU A 48 1.94 -19.06 -20.32
CA GLU A 48 0.51 -19.40 -20.17
C GLU A 48 0.33 -20.89 -19.81
N VAL A 49 1.03 -21.80 -20.51
CA VAL A 49 0.98 -23.25 -20.22
C VAL A 49 1.56 -23.60 -18.84
N LEU A 50 2.70 -23.01 -18.46
CA LEU A 50 3.32 -23.28 -17.16
C LEU A 50 2.52 -22.68 -16.00
N THR A 51 1.78 -21.59 -16.20
CA THR A 51 0.85 -21.07 -15.19
C THR A 51 -0.33 -22.02 -15.01
N GLN A 52 -0.99 -22.44 -16.11
CA GLN A 52 -2.11 -23.40 -16.07
C GLN A 52 -1.72 -24.73 -15.40
N LEU A 53 -0.56 -25.29 -15.76
CA LEU A 53 -0.04 -26.51 -15.14
C LEU A 53 0.29 -26.33 -13.66
N LYS A 54 0.70 -25.13 -13.22
CA LYS A 54 0.99 -24.86 -11.80
C LYS A 54 -0.29 -24.70 -10.97
N GLU A 55 -1.35 -24.16 -11.55
CA GLU A 55 -2.66 -23.95 -10.91
C GLU A 55 -3.53 -25.22 -10.90
N HIS A 56 -3.22 -26.22 -11.74
CA HIS A 56 -3.99 -27.45 -11.84
C HIS A 56 -4.00 -28.25 -10.51
N PRO A 57 -5.18 -28.71 -10.02
CA PRO A 57 -5.34 -29.35 -8.71
C PRO A 57 -4.38 -30.52 -8.45
N ASP A 58 -4.11 -31.33 -9.46
CA ASP A 58 -3.31 -32.56 -9.35
C ASP A 58 -1.83 -32.39 -9.73
N ALA A 59 -1.38 -31.18 -10.08
CA ALA A 59 -0.02 -30.95 -10.60
C ALA A 59 1.10 -31.47 -9.67
N TRP A 60 0.88 -31.37 -8.35
CA TRP A 60 1.81 -31.82 -7.32
C TRP A 60 2.07 -33.34 -7.34
N THR A 61 1.16 -34.14 -7.92
CA THR A 61 1.36 -35.59 -8.11
C THR A 61 2.53 -35.90 -9.04
N ARG A 62 2.89 -34.95 -9.92
CA ARG A 62 3.97 -35.08 -10.91
C ARG A 62 5.32 -34.56 -10.42
N VAL A 63 5.36 -33.85 -9.28
CA VAL A 63 6.58 -33.19 -8.78
C VAL A 63 7.72 -34.18 -8.55
N ASP A 64 7.46 -35.33 -7.94
CA ASP A 64 8.51 -36.30 -7.61
C ASP A 64 9.17 -36.82 -8.90
N THR A 65 8.35 -37.21 -9.88
CA THR A 65 8.76 -37.61 -11.24
C THR A 65 9.60 -36.54 -11.93
N ILE A 66 9.24 -35.25 -11.81
CA ILE A 66 10.02 -34.15 -12.41
C ILE A 66 11.37 -34.00 -11.69
N LEU A 67 11.38 -34.04 -10.37
CA LEU A 67 12.61 -33.91 -9.56
C LEU A 67 13.57 -35.08 -9.74
N GLU A 68 13.05 -36.30 -9.94
CA GLU A 68 13.82 -37.52 -10.22
C GLU A 68 14.42 -37.49 -11.63
N PHE A 69 13.59 -37.34 -12.68
CA PHE A 69 14.01 -37.63 -14.06
C PHE A 69 14.51 -36.42 -14.87
N SER A 70 14.05 -35.19 -14.59
CA SER A 70 14.51 -34.00 -15.35
C SER A 70 16.01 -33.79 -15.16
N GLN A 71 16.68 -33.25 -16.19
CA GLN A 71 18.08 -32.81 -16.10
C GLN A 71 18.20 -31.29 -15.99
N SER A 72 17.13 -30.56 -16.33
CA SER A 72 17.07 -29.10 -16.28
C SER A 72 16.90 -28.58 -14.85
N MET A 73 17.85 -27.75 -14.39
CA MET A 73 17.74 -27.05 -13.11
C MET A 73 16.51 -26.13 -13.06
N ASN A 74 16.16 -25.50 -14.19
CA ASN A 74 15.00 -24.60 -14.29
C ASN A 74 13.68 -25.38 -14.15
N THR A 75 13.61 -26.60 -14.67
CA THR A 75 12.40 -27.45 -14.55
C THR A 75 12.25 -28.01 -13.14
N LYS A 76 13.37 -28.44 -12.50
CA LYS A 76 13.34 -28.81 -11.07
C LYS A 76 12.90 -27.64 -10.20
N TYR A 77 13.35 -26.42 -10.52
CA TYR A 77 12.88 -25.22 -9.81
C TYR A 77 11.38 -24.98 -10.01
N TYR A 78 10.87 -25.09 -11.24
CA TYR A 78 9.43 -25.01 -11.51
C TYR A 78 8.62 -26.08 -10.75
N ALA A 79 9.09 -27.32 -10.66
CA ALA A 79 8.45 -28.37 -9.85
C ALA A 79 8.42 -28.03 -8.34
N LEU A 80 9.48 -27.41 -7.81
CA LEU A 80 9.51 -26.91 -6.43
C LEU A 80 8.50 -25.77 -6.21
N GLN A 81 8.19 -24.96 -7.23
CA GLN A 81 7.11 -23.95 -7.12
C GLN A 81 5.70 -24.57 -7.12
N ILE A 82 5.49 -25.67 -7.84
CA ILE A 82 4.22 -26.43 -7.77
C ILE A 82 4.05 -26.98 -6.34
N LEU A 83 5.10 -27.60 -5.80
CA LEU A 83 5.10 -28.13 -4.44
C LEU A 83 4.81 -27.04 -3.40
N GLU A 84 5.48 -25.90 -3.50
CA GLU A 84 5.27 -24.72 -2.65
C GLU A 84 3.81 -24.26 -2.66
N THR A 85 3.20 -24.21 -3.85
CA THR A 85 1.81 -23.78 -4.04
C THR A 85 0.84 -24.71 -3.31
N VAL A 86 1.09 -26.03 -3.35
CA VAL A 86 0.26 -27.03 -2.66
C VAL A 86 0.49 -27.05 -1.15
N ILE A 87 1.73 -26.87 -0.67
CA ILE A 87 2.00 -26.70 0.78
C ILE A 87 1.30 -25.46 1.33
N LYS A 88 1.28 -24.36 0.57
CA LYS A 88 0.61 -23.11 0.98
C LYS A 88 -0.91 -23.23 0.98
N THR A 89 -1.51 -23.87 -0.02
CA THR A 89 -2.98 -23.80 -0.23
C THR A 89 -3.74 -25.05 0.19
N ARG A 90 -3.15 -26.24 0.12
CA ARG A 90 -3.89 -27.53 0.18
C ARG A 90 -3.31 -28.56 1.15
N TRP A 91 -2.26 -28.24 1.90
CA TRP A 91 -1.60 -29.20 2.80
C TRP A 91 -2.56 -29.94 3.75
N LYS A 92 -3.56 -29.25 4.30
CA LYS A 92 -4.53 -29.79 5.25
C LYS A 92 -5.58 -30.74 4.64
N ILE A 93 -5.79 -30.70 3.31
CA ILE A 93 -6.69 -31.63 2.60
C ILE A 93 -5.95 -32.83 1.99
N LEU A 94 -4.62 -32.86 2.05
CA LEU A 94 -3.86 -33.99 1.54
C LEU A 94 -3.95 -35.20 2.51
N PRO A 95 -4.09 -36.43 1.99
CA PRO A 95 -3.99 -37.65 2.78
C PRO A 95 -2.69 -37.71 3.62
N ARG A 96 -2.81 -37.99 4.93
CA ARG A 96 -1.67 -37.96 5.88
C ARG A 96 -0.49 -38.85 5.47
N ASN A 97 -0.73 -39.99 4.83
CA ASN A 97 0.33 -40.85 4.29
C ASN A 97 1.18 -40.16 3.20
N GLN A 98 0.59 -39.24 2.42
CA GLN A 98 1.31 -38.41 1.46
C GLN A 98 2.04 -37.26 2.17
N CYS A 99 1.42 -36.67 3.20
CA CYS A 99 2.05 -35.66 4.06
C CYS A 99 3.18 -36.21 4.93
N GLU A 100 3.26 -37.52 5.21
CA GLU A 100 4.35 -38.15 5.98
C GLU A 100 5.44 -38.75 5.07
N GLY A 101 5.04 -39.33 3.93
CA GLY A 101 5.96 -39.91 2.95
C GLY A 101 6.80 -38.86 2.23
N LYS A 102 6.24 -37.68 1.93
CA LYS A 102 6.93 -36.61 1.20
C LYS A 102 7.91 -35.75 1.99
N PRO A 103 7.74 -35.36 3.27
CA PRO A 103 8.76 -34.59 4.00
C PRO A 103 9.95 -35.46 4.41
N ARG A 104 9.75 -36.77 4.64
CA ARG A 104 10.85 -37.67 4.95
C ARG A 104 11.78 -37.95 3.77
N CYS A 105 11.28 -37.98 2.53
CA CYS A 105 12.10 -38.30 1.36
C CYS A 105 13.23 -37.27 1.05
N PRO A 106 13.01 -35.94 1.23
CA PRO A 106 14.09 -34.97 1.33
C PRO A 106 14.97 -35.22 2.56
N CYS A 107 14.38 -35.35 3.76
CA CYS A 107 15.10 -35.49 5.04
C CYS A 107 16.08 -36.67 5.10
N THR A 108 15.76 -37.80 4.47
CA THR A 108 16.60 -39.01 4.49
C THR A 108 17.77 -38.96 3.50
N ASN A 109 17.67 -38.18 2.42
CA ASN A 109 18.75 -38.02 1.46
C ASN A 109 19.66 -36.84 1.85
N HIS A 110 20.71 -37.13 2.63
CA HIS A 110 21.72 -36.16 3.12
C HIS A 110 22.39 -35.25 2.06
N ILE A 111 22.16 -35.52 0.77
CA ILE A 111 22.73 -34.80 -0.38
C ILE A 111 21.77 -33.70 -0.90
N ALA A 112 20.46 -33.79 -0.60
CA ALA A 112 19.40 -32.99 -1.25
C ALA A 112 19.21 -31.56 -0.71
N PHE A 113 19.65 -31.24 0.52
CA PHE A 113 19.47 -29.90 1.14
C PHE A 113 20.53 -28.85 0.77
N THR A 114 21.37 -29.13 -0.21
CA THR A 114 22.41 -28.19 -0.66
C THR A 114 21.89 -27.05 -1.55
N LYS A 115 20.57 -26.99 -1.81
CA LYS A 115 19.94 -26.04 -2.75
C LYS A 115 18.90 -25.13 -2.06
N PRO A 116 18.93 -23.80 -2.29
CA PRO A 116 18.06 -22.83 -1.60
C PRO A 116 16.56 -23.12 -1.67
N PHE A 117 16.04 -23.60 -2.80
CA PHE A 117 14.60 -23.83 -2.97
C PHE A 117 14.06 -25.10 -2.28
N SER A 118 14.93 -26.07 -2.00
CA SER A 118 14.56 -27.22 -1.14
C SER A 118 14.37 -26.76 0.31
N ILE A 119 15.19 -25.80 0.76
CA ILE A 119 15.12 -25.20 2.09
C ILE A 119 13.83 -24.38 2.27
N ILE A 120 13.46 -23.56 1.28
CA ILE A 120 12.22 -22.75 1.32
C ILE A 120 10.97 -23.63 1.46
N ASN A 121 10.90 -24.73 0.70
CA ASN A 121 9.78 -25.67 0.82
C ASN A 121 9.71 -26.35 2.20
N LEU A 122 10.84 -26.69 2.81
CA LEU A 122 10.87 -27.21 4.19
C LEU A 122 10.30 -26.18 5.18
N VAL A 123 10.66 -24.90 5.06
CA VAL A 123 10.11 -23.84 5.93
C VAL A 123 8.59 -23.71 5.76
N TYR A 124 8.05 -23.83 4.55
CA TYR A 124 6.60 -23.85 4.36
C TYR A 124 5.92 -25.09 4.96
N ILE A 125 6.56 -26.27 4.95
CA ILE A 125 6.05 -27.45 5.67
C ILE A 125 6.07 -27.21 7.18
N LEU A 126 7.15 -26.66 7.73
CA LEU A 126 7.25 -26.33 9.16
C LEU A 126 6.16 -25.34 9.59
N LYS A 127 5.82 -24.34 8.76
CA LYS A 127 4.68 -23.43 9.01
C LYS A 127 3.31 -24.13 9.03
N GLN A 128 3.18 -25.35 8.50
CA GLN A 128 1.94 -26.13 8.56
C GLN A 128 1.97 -27.22 9.64
N GLU A 129 3.14 -27.80 9.95
CA GLU A 129 3.25 -29.00 10.80
C GLU A 129 3.91 -28.79 12.16
N TRP A 130 4.86 -27.86 12.28
CA TRP A 130 5.53 -27.58 13.56
C TRP A 130 4.70 -26.56 14.38
N PRO A 131 4.57 -26.72 15.71
CA PRO A 131 5.14 -27.81 16.54
C PRO A 131 4.29 -29.08 16.63
N LYS A 132 2.99 -29.03 16.29
CA LYS A 132 1.99 -30.06 16.63
C LYS A 132 2.32 -31.46 16.10
N HIS A 133 2.72 -31.56 14.83
CA HIS A 133 3.00 -32.83 14.14
C HIS A 133 4.50 -33.15 14.08
N TRP A 134 5.37 -32.18 14.37
CA TRP A 134 6.83 -32.37 14.42
C TRP A 134 7.47 -31.73 15.67
N PRO A 135 7.11 -32.18 16.89
CA PRO A 135 7.55 -31.54 18.15
C PRO A 135 9.04 -31.69 18.44
N THR A 136 9.75 -32.62 17.78
CA THR A 136 11.20 -32.81 17.95
C THR A 136 12.04 -31.97 17.00
N PHE A 137 11.45 -31.15 16.13
CA PHE A 137 12.17 -30.49 15.03
C PHE A 137 13.42 -29.72 15.47
N ILE A 138 13.34 -28.87 16.51
CA ILE A 138 14.48 -28.07 16.97
C ILE A 138 15.58 -28.95 17.58
N SER A 139 15.23 -29.96 18.37
CA SER A 139 16.22 -30.89 18.93
C SER A 139 16.88 -31.75 17.84
N ASP A 140 16.11 -32.17 16.82
CA ASP A 140 16.60 -32.93 15.67
C ASP A 140 17.62 -32.11 14.85
N ILE A 141 17.32 -30.85 14.49
CA ILE A 141 18.25 -30.01 13.75
C ILE A 141 19.46 -29.57 14.58
N VAL A 142 19.31 -29.32 15.89
CA VAL A 142 20.43 -28.95 16.76
C VAL A 142 21.36 -30.15 16.99
N GLY A 143 20.80 -31.36 17.15
CA GLY A 143 21.55 -32.61 17.20
C GLY A 143 22.29 -32.89 15.89
N ALA A 144 21.59 -32.84 14.75
CA ALA A 144 22.18 -33.07 13.43
C ALA A 144 23.28 -32.06 13.11
N SER A 145 23.13 -30.78 13.49
CA SER A 145 24.12 -29.73 13.28
C SER A 145 25.49 -30.03 13.91
N ARG A 146 25.55 -30.88 14.95
CA ARG A 146 26.82 -31.30 15.59
C ARG A 146 27.55 -32.40 14.82
N THR A 147 26.92 -33.00 13.81
CA THR A 147 27.51 -34.13 13.02
C THR A 147 28.33 -33.67 11.82
N SER A 148 28.01 -32.51 11.23
CA SER A 148 28.69 -31.98 10.05
C SER A 148 28.51 -30.45 9.94
N GLU A 149 29.62 -29.72 9.71
CA GLU A 149 29.58 -28.27 9.54
C GLU A 149 28.77 -27.81 8.32
N SER A 150 28.79 -28.56 7.21
CA SER A 150 28.00 -28.21 6.02
C SER A 150 26.50 -28.38 6.27
N LEU A 151 26.13 -29.36 7.10
CA LEU A 151 24.75 -29.57 7.53
C LEU A 151 24.33 -28.49 8.54
N CYS A 152 25.22 -28.13 9.48
CA CYS A 152 25.02 -26.99 10.37
C CYS A 152 24.79 -25.68 9.61
N GLN A 153 25.55 -25.42 8.54
CA GLN A 153 25.40 -24.22 7.71
C GLN A 153 24.01 -24.16 7.06
N ASN A 154 23.52 -25.26 6.51
CA ASN A 154 22.18 -25.34 5.94
C ASN A 154 21.09 -25.18 7.02
N ASN A 155 21.29 -25.77 8.20
CA ASN A 155 20.37 -25.63 9.33
C ASN A 155 20.29 -24.20 9.87
N MET A 156 21.41 -23.45 9.88
CA MET A 156 21.40 -22.01 10.20
C MET A 156 20.53 -21.24 9.20
N ILE A 157 20.64 -21.55 7.90
CA ILE A 157 19.80 -20.92 6.86
C ILE A 157 18.31 -21.28 7.03
N ILE A 158 17.98 -22.55 7.34
CA ILE A 158 16.61 -22.99 7.65
C ILE A 158 16.06 -22.20 8.85
N LEU A 159 16.83 -22.11 9.94
CA LEU A 159 16.47 -21.38 11.16
C LEU A 159 16.27 -19.88 10.91
N LYS A 160 17.10 -19.26 10.07
CA LYS A 160 16.93 -17.86 9.67
C LYS A 160 15.63 -17.64 8.92
N LEU A 161 15.37 -18.47 7.90
CA LEU A 161 14.15 -18.36 7.08
C LEU A 161 12.89 -18.65 7.90
N LEU A 162 12.94 -19.59 8.85
CA LEU A 162 11.85 -19.83 9.79
C LEU A 162 11.62 -18.62 10.70
N SER A 163 12.68 -17.99 11.22
CA SER A 163 12.58 -16.73 11.97
C SER A 163 11.96 -15.61 11.13
N GLU A 164 12.43 -15.41 9.89
CA GLU A 164 11.90 -14.40 8.97
C GLU A 164 10.41 -14.65 8.70
N GLU A 165 9.99 -15.88 8.42
CA GLU A 165 8.58 -16.23 8.14
C GLU A 165 7.66 -16.19 9.38
N VAL A 166 8.19 -16.40 10.59
CA VAL A 166 7.40 -16.41 11.85
C VAL A 166 7.37 -15.04 12.53
N PHE A 167 8.45 -14.24 12.47
CA PHE A 167 8.54 -12.96 13.17
C PHE A 167 8.39 -11.74 12.24
N ASP A 168 9.08 -11.73 11.10
CA ASP A 168 9.12 -10.57 10.20
C ASP A 168 7.97 -10.57 9.17
N PHE A 169 7.61 -11.75 8.63
CA PHE A 169 6.66 -11.90 7.52
C PHE A 169 5.36 -12.66 7.87
N SER A 170 5.07 -12.90 9.14
CA SER A 170 3.85 -13.62 9.55
C SER A 170 2.57 -12.88 9.17
N SER A 171 2.60 -11.54 9.18
CA SER A 171 1.43 -10.70 8.93
C SER A 171 0.91 -10.85 7.50
N GLY A 172 -0.30 -11.39 7.34
CA GLY A 172 -0.95 -11.60 6.04
C GLY A 172 -0.51 -12.84 5.28
N GLN A 173 0.41 -13.64 5.86
CA GLN A 173 0.80 -14.98 5.37
C GLN A 173 0.24 -16.12 6.25
N MET A 174 -0.20 -15.81 7.47
CA MET A 174 -0.85 -16.71 8.41
C MET A 174 -1.81 -15.91 9.31
N THR A 175 -2.71 -16.58 10.03
CA THR A 175 -3.64 -15.91 10.96
C THR A 175 -2.91 -15.43 12.24
N GLN A 176 -3.46 -14.43 12.92
CA GLN A 176 -2.88 -13.87 14.15
C GLN A 176 -2.61 -14.94 15.22
N VAL A 177 -3.58 -15.82 15.47
CA VAL A 177 -3.48 -16.85 16.53
C VAL A 177 -2.40 -17.88 16.18
N LYS A 178 -2.35 -18.33 14.92
CA LYS A 178 -1.29 -19.23 14.42
C LYS A 178 0.09 -18.57 14.49
N ALA A 179 0.20 -17.29 14.14
CA ALA A 179 1.45 -16.53 14.27
C ALA A 179 1.91 -16.45 15.72
N LYS A 180 1.01 -16.15 16.66
CA LYS A 180 1.31 -16.12 18.10
C LYS A 180 1.80 -17.49 18.59
N HIS A 181 1.07 -18.56 18.27
CA HIS A 181 1.44 -19.92 18.66
C HIS A 181 2.83 -20.34 18.15
N LEU A 182 3.17 -20.00 16.89
CA LEU A 182 4.50 -20.27 16.32
C LEU A 182 5.60 -19.42 16.99
N LYS A 183 5.34 -18.15 17.30
CA LYS A 183 6.28 -17.27 18.03
C LYS A 183 6.56 -17.81 19.44
N ASP A 184 5.51 -18.12 20.19
CA ASP A 184 5.60 -18.65 21.56
C ASP A 184 6.38 -19.98 21.56
N SER A 185 6.10 -20.87 20.59
CA SER A 185 6.84 -22.13 20.40
C SER A 185 8.33 -21.89 20.10
N MET A 186 8.66 -20.95 19.22
CA MET A 186 10.05 -20.67 18.87
C MET A 186 10.83 -20.06 20.05
N CYS A 187 10.18 -19.18 20.82
CA CYS A 187 10.72 -18.61 22.04
C CYS A 187 11.01 -19.67 23.12
N ASN A 188 10.09 -20.63 23.31
CA ASN A 188 10.25 -21.71 24.29
C ASN A 188 11.46 -22.61 23.99
N GLU A 189 11.69 -22.92 22.71
CA GLU A 189 12.79 -23.80 22.27
C GLU A 189 14.10 -23.04 21.94
N PHE A 190 14.08 -21.70 21.97
CA PHE A 190 15.19 -20.86 21.51
C PHE A 190 16.53 -21.11 22.22
N SER A 191 16.49 -21.52 23.49
CA SER A 191 17.70 -21.78 24.28
C SER A 191 18.66 -22.78 23.60
N GLN A 192 18.12 -23.81 22.95
CA GLN A 192 18.91 -24.82 22.22
C GLN A 192 19.56 -24.23 20.95
N ILE A 193 18.81 -23.37 20.25
CA ILE A 193 19.26 -22.67 19.05
C ILE A 193 20.39 -21.69 19.40
N PHE A 194 20.23 -20.93 20.47
CA PHE A 194 21.24 -19.97 20.93
C PHE A 194 22.53 -20.64 21.38
N GLN A 195 22.44 -21.76 22.11
CA GLN A 195 23.61 -22.57 22.46
C GLN A 195 24.37 -23.09 21.22
N LEU A 196 23.65 -23.48 20.16
CA LEU A 196 24.28 -23.86 18.89
C LEU A 196 24.97 -22.66 18.22
N CYS A 197 24.34 -21.47 18.22
CA CYS A 197 24.93 -20.25 17.68
C CYS A 197 26.20 -19.84 18.42
N GLN A 198 26.18 -19.87 19.77
CA GLN A 198 27.37 -19.63 20.59
C GLN A 198 28.47 -20.65 20.30
N PHE A 199 28.13 -21.95 20.27
CA PHE A 199 29.10 -23.01 19.97
C PHE A 199 29.80 -22.80 18.62
N VAL A 200 29.05 -22.46 17.56
CA VAL A 200 29.61 -22.17 16.23
C VAL A 200 30.46 -20.90 16.25
N MET A 201 29.96 -19.80 16.82
CA MET A 201 30.70 -18.53 16.90
C MET A 201 31.99 -18.64 17.71
N GLU A 202 32.02 -19.46 18.75
CA GLU A 202 33.21 -19.64 19.59
C GLU A 202 34.22 -20.62 18.97
N ASN A 203 33.78 -21.74 18.38
CA ASN A 203 34.64 -22.88 18.07
C ASN A 203 34.91 -23.13 16.57
N SER A 204 34.00 -22.78 15.66
CA SER A 204 34.20 -23.08 14.23
C SER A 204 35.19 -22.10 13.57
N GLN A 205 35.94 -22.62 12.60
CA GLN A 205 36.83 -21.86 11.72
C GLN A 205 36.28 -21.76 10.28
N ASN A 206 35.12 -22.36 10.03
CA ASN A 206 34.48 -22.43 8.72
C ASN A 206 33.76 -21.10 8.43
N ALA A 207 34.41 -20.24 7.64
CA ALA A 207 33.93 -18.88 7.39
C ALA A 207 32.51 -18.82 6.78
N PRO A 208 32.12 -19.66 5.79
CA PRO A 208 30.73 -19.75 5.32
C PRO A 208 29.71 -20.09 6.42
N LEU A 209 30.03 -21.05 7.30
CA LEU A 209 29.18 -21.40 8.44
C LEU A 209 29.07 -20.24 9.43
N VAL A 210 30.19 -19.62 9.83
CA VAL A 210 30.21 -18.47 10.73
C VAL A 210 29.40 -17.30 10.16
N HIS A 211 29.54 -17.00 8.86
CA HIS A 211 28.74 -15.97 8.20
C HIS A 211 27.24 -16.30 8.21
N ALA A 212 26.88 -17.56 7.95
CA ALA A 212 25.48 -18.00 8.01
C ALA A 212 24.91 -17.85 9.43
N THR A 213 25.67 -18.22 10.48
CA THR A 213 25.26 -18.02 11.87
C THR A 213 25.13 -16.55 12.25
N LEU A 214 26.00 -15.66 11.76
CA LEU A 214 25.87 -14.21 12.01
C LEU A 214 24.64 -13.60 11.32
N GLU A 215 24.35 -14.00 10.07
CA GLU A 215 23.11 -13.60 9.37
C GLU A 215 21.85 -14.16 10.04
N THR A 216 21.94 -15.36 10.64
CA THR A 216 20.84 -15.99 11.39
C THR A 216 20.60 -15.25 12.71
N LEU A 217 21.68 -14.95 13.44
CA LEU A 217 21.66 -14.15 14.66
C LEU A 217 21.04 -12.76 14.42
N LEU A 218 21.37 -12.11 13.29
CA LEU A 218 20.80 -10.81 12.94
C LEU A 218 19.26 -10.81 12.93
N ARG A 219 18.62 -11.91 12.52
CA ARG A 219 17.15 -12.05 12.55
C ARG A 219 16.60 -12.38 13.92
N PHE A 220 17.35 -13.13 14.72
CA PHE A 220 16.99 -13.41 16.10
C PHE A 220 16.99 -12.16 16.98
N LEU A 221 17.94 -11.22 16.77
CA LEU A 221 18.05 -9.99 17.57
C LEU A 221 16.77 -9.13 17.59
N ASN A 222 15.90 -9.26 16.58
CA ASN A 222 14.63 -8.54 16.49
C ASN A 222 13.59 -8.95 17.55
N TRP A 223 13.69 -10.16 18.11
CA TRP A 223 12.60 -10.75 18.92
C TRP A 223 13.02 -11.57 20.14
N ILE A 224 14.30 -11.96 20.26
CA ILE A 224 14.73 -12.82 21.36
C ILE A 224 14.71 -12.11 22.73
N PRO A 225 14.51 -12.85 23.84
CA PRO A 225 14.61 -12.29 25.18
C PRO A 225 15.95 -11.60 25.43
N LEU A 226 15.90 -10.38 25.97
CA LEU A 226 17.06 -9.49 26.11
C LEU A 226 18.21 -10.06 26.95
N GLY A 227 17.95 -11.02 27.85
CA GLY A 227 18.98 -11.74 28.60
C GLY A 227 20.01 -12.43 27.70
N TYR A 228 19.58 -13.02 26.57
CA TYR A 228 20.49 -13.63 25.59
C TYR A 228 21.47 -12.60 24.97
N ILE A 229 21.07 -11.33 24.89
CA ILE A 229 21.85 -10.24 24.31
C ILE A 229 22.80 -9.62 25.36
N PHE A 230 22.27 -9.24 26.53
CA PHE A 230 22.96 -8.39 27.50
C PHE A 230 23.53 -9.12 28.72
N GLU A 231 23.09 -10.35 29.00
CA GLU A 231 23.58 -11.18 30.12
C GLU A 231 24.56 -12.28 29.65
N THR A 232 24.94 -12.27 28.37
CA THR A 232 25.89 -13.23 27.78
C THR A 232 27.11 -12.53 27.18
N LYS A 233 28.08 -13.31 26.70
CA LYS A 233 29.27 -12.79 26.00
C LYS A 233 29.00 -12.32 24.56
N LEU A 234 27.74 -12.23 24.13
CA LEU A 234 27.39 -11.96 22.72
C LEU A 234 28.04 -10.68 22.17
N ILE A 235 27.86 -9.55 22.88
CA ILE A 235 28.40 -8.25 22.47
C ILE A 235 29.93 -8.29 22.35
N SER A 236 30.63 -8.87 23.33
CA SER A 236 32.09 -8.97 23.30
C SER A 236 32.59 -9.91 22.21
N THR A 237 31.92 -11.04 21.97
CA THR A 237 32.26 -11.96 20.87
C THR A 237 32.06 -11.30 19.51
N LEU A 238 30.95 -10.58 19.29
CA LEU A 238 30.71 -9.82 18.05
C LEU A 238 31.82 -8.79 17.80
N VAL A 239 32.08 -7.92 18.78
CA VAL A 239 33.05 -6.81 18.62
C VAL A 239 34.49 -7.33 18.47
N TYR A 240 34.94 -8.26 19.29
CA TYR A 240 36.35 -8.68 19.28
C TYR A 240 36.70 -9.74 18.23
N LYS A 241 35.76 -10.64 17.89
CA LYS A 241 36.06 -11.80 17.02
C LYS A 241 35.69 -11.55 15.55
N PHE A 242 34.75 -10.64 15.27
CA PHE A 242 34.17 -10.50 13.92
C PHE A 242 34.20 -9.07 13.34
N LEU A 243 34.05 -8.02 14.16
CA LEU A 243 33.94 -6.64 13.63
C LEU A 243 35.18 -6.17 12.86
N ASN A 244 36.38 -6.58 13.30
CA ASN A 244 37.65 -6.24 12.63
C ASN A 244 37.98 -7.15 11.43
N VAL A 245 37.21 -8.22 11.20
CA VAL A 245 37.43 -9.17 10.11
C VAL A 245 36.65 -8.71 8.86
N PRO A 246 37.31 -8.41 7.72
CA PRO A 246 36.65 -7.78 6.57
C PRO A 246 35.43 -8.52 6.01
N MET A 247 35.43 -9.86 6.05
CA MET A 247 34.31 -10.68 5.56
C MET A 247 33.11 -10.76 6.52
N PHE A 248 33.25 -10.33 7.79
CA PHE A 248 32.17 -10.36 8.78
C PHE A 248 31.74 -8.96 9.25
N ARG A 249 32.62 -7.94 9.14
CA ARG A 249 32.39 -6.57 9.66
C ARG A 249 31.01 -5.99 9.34
N ASN A 250 30.48 -6.25 8.14
CA ASN A 250 29.19 -5.70 7.69
C ASN A 250 28.01 -6.34 8.43
N VAL A 251 27.94 -7.68 8.49
CA VAL A 251 26.87 -8.37 9.24
C VAL A 251 27.02 -8.12 10.75
N THR A 252 28.25 -8.12 11.27
CA THR A 252 28.51 -7.80 12.68
C THR A 252 28.06 -6.40 13.04
N LEU A 253 28.36 -5.37 12.23
CA LEU A 253 27.95 -3.99 12.52
C LEU A 253 26.44 -3.80 12.42
N LYS A 254 25.74 -4.54 11.55
CA LYS A 254 24.27 -4.62 11.57
C LYS A 254 23.76 -5.21 12.88
N CYS A 255 24.30 -6.34 13.34
CA CYS A 255 23.93 -6.92 14.65
C CYS A 255 24.13 -5.92 15.80
N LEU A 256 25.27 -5.20 15.81
CA LEU A 256 25.54 -4.16 16.81
C LEU A 256 24.59 -2.95 16.69
N THR A 257 24.06 -2.68 15.49
CA THR A 257 23.06 -1.62 15.23
C THR A 257 21.68 -2.01 15.76
N GLU A 258 21.23 -3.24 15.55
CA GLU A 258 19.97 -3.73 16.12
C GLU A 258 20.03 -3.74 17.66
N ILE A 259 21.14 -4.22 18.24
CA ILE A 259 21.36 -4.14 19.69
C ILE A 259 21.35 -2.69 20.17
N ALA A 260 21.98 -1.76 19.43
CA ALA A 260 21.99 -0.32 19.73
C ALA A 260 20.64 0.40 19.54
N GLY A 261 19.62 -0.26 18.97
CA GLY A 261 18.27 0.27 18.85
C GLY A 261 17.34 -0.07 20.02
N VAL A 262 17.78 -0.92 20.96
CA VAL A 262 16.93 -1.41 22.05
C VAL A 262 16.82 -0.37 23.18
N SER A 263 15.68 0.30 23.29
CA SER A 263 15.43 1.36 24.29
C SER A 263 14.96 0.81 25.65
N VAL A 264 15.90 0.34 26.48
CA VAL A 264 15.62 -0.18 27.84
C VAL A 264 16.59 0.37 28.90
N SER A 265 16.09 0.65 30.11
CA SER A 265 16.89 1.26 31.19
C SER A 265 17.64 0.24 32.07
N GLN A 266 17.27 -1.05 32.01
CA GLN A 266 17.88 -2.10 32.84
C GLN A 266 19.34 -2.42 32.44
N TYR A 267 19.75 -2.05 31.23
CA TYR A 267 21.04 -2.45 30.62
C TYR A 267 21.94 -1.26 30.23
N GLU A 268 21.80 -0.11 30.89
CA GLU A 268 22.58 1.12 30.58
C GLU A 268 24.10 0.88 30.52
N GLU A 269 24.68 0.11 31.45
CA GLU A 269 26.12 -0.20 31.44
C GLU A 269 26.51 -1.07 30.23
N GLN A 270 25.64 -1.97 29.78
CA GLN A 270 25.88 -2.80 28.60
C GLN A 270 25.82 -1.99 27.31
N PHE A 271 24.96 -0.98 27.19
CA PHE A 271 24.97 -0.03 26.06
C PHE A 271 26.24 0.81 26.04
N ILE A 272 26.72 1.24 27.20
CA ILE A 272 27.98 2.00 27.31
C ILE A 272 29.17 1.11 26.96
N ASN A 273 29.16 -0.15 27.39
CA ASN A 273 30.15 -1.16 27.00
C ASN A 273 30.12 -1.42 25.49
N LEU A 274 28.95 -1.65 24.90
CA LEU A 274 28.72 -1.81 23.45
C LEU A 274 29.36 -0.66 22.66
N PHE A 275 29.04 0.59 23.01
CA PHE A 275 29.60 1.76 22.33
C PHE A 275 31.12 1.87 22.52
N THR A 276 31.62 1.71 23.74
CA THR A 276 33.04 1.84 24.06
C THR A 276 33.88 0.80 23.31
N LEU A 277 33.46 -0.47 23.31
CA LEU A 277 34.14 -1.55 22.60
C LEU A 277 34.08 -1.35 21.08
N THR A 278 32.91 -1.00 20.54
CA THR A 278 32.72 -0.80 19.09
C THR A 278 33.57 0.37 18.60
N MET A 279 33.56 1.51 19.30
CA MET A 279 34.40 2.66 18.95
C MET A 279 35.90 2.37 19.07
N CYS A 280 36.32 1.53 20.03
CA CYS A 280 37.70 1.10 20.17
C CYS A 280 38.20 0.28 18.96
N GLN A 281 37.36 -0.61 18.41
CA GLN A 281 37.67 -1.33 17.16
C GLN A 281 37.59 -0.40 15.94
N LEU A 282 36.57 0.46 15.86
CA LEU A 282 36.42 1.39 14.73
C LEU A 282 37.59 2.37 14.59
N LYS A 283 38.17 2.86 15.70
CA LYS A 283 39.38 3.72 15.67
C LYS A 283 40.62 3.02 15.09
N GLN A 284 40.66 1.68 15.11
CA GLN A 284 41.73 0.89 14.45
C GLN A 284 41.45 0.68 12.96
N MET A 285 40.18 0.65 12.55
CA MET A 285 39.75 0.40 11.17
C MET A 285 39.65 1.69 10.33
N LEU A 286 39.27 2.81 10.95
CA LEU A 286 39.05 4.11 10.30
C LEU A 286 39.75 5.22 11.09
N PRO A 287 40.94 5.65 10.65
CA PRO A 287 41.61 6.82 11.21
C PRO A 287 40.73 8.09 11.12
N LEU A 288 40.73 8.91 12.17
CA LEU A 288 39.85 10.09 12.31
C LEU A 288 40.05 11.18 11.25
N ASN A 289 41.15 11.14 10.50
CA ASN A 289 41.45 12.03 9.37
C ASN A 289 40.91 11.51 8.01
N THR A 290 40.18 10.38 7.99
CA THR A 290 39.64 9.79 6.76
C THR A 290 38.52 10.65 6.18
N ASN A 291 38.69 11.14 4.95
CA ASN A 291 37.63 11.84 4.22
C ASN A 291 36.56 10.85 3.74
N ILE A 292 35.47 10.74 4.49
CA ILE A 292 34.38 9.78 4.24
C ILE A 292 33.77 9.94 2.83
N ARG A 293 33.67 11.18 2.29
CA ARG A 293 33.14 11.40 0.93
C ARG A 293 34.04 10.79 -0.14
N LEU A 294 35.37 10.96 -0.01
CA LEU A 294 36.34 10.35 -0.93
C LEU A 294 36.48 8.84 -0.73
N ALA A 295 36.40 8.37 0.52
CA ALA A 295 36.41 6.94 0.83
C ALA A 295 35.17 6.23 0.25
N TYR A 296 33.99 6.87 0.29
CA TYR A 296 32.78 6.34 -0.32
C TYR A 296 32.84 6.37 -1.85
N SER A 297 33.29 7.48 -2.47
CA SER A 297 33.35 7.57 -3.94
C SER A 297 34.37 6.63 -4.58
N ASN A 298 35.40 6.22 -3.84
CA ASN A 298 36.51 5.40 -4.35
C ASN A 298 36.48 3.96 -3.79
N GLY A 299 35.60 3.67 -2.83
CA GLY A 299 35.48 2.36 -2.19
C GLY A 299 34.66 1.37 -3.02
N LYS A 300 34.91 0.08 -2.81
CA LYS A 300 34.10 -1.01 -3.37
C LYS A 300 32.77 -1.14 -2.63
N ASP A 301 31.84 -1.90 -3.18
CA ASP A 301 30.50 -2.14 -2.60
C ASP A 301 30.55 -2.51 -1.11
N ASP A 302 31.46 -3.41 -0.69
CA ASP A 302 31.64 -3.81 0.72
C ASP A 302 32.18 -2.70 1.65
N GLU A 303 32.82 -1.68 1.10
CA GLU A 303 33.35 -0.51 1.82
C GLU A 303 32.31 0.61 1.87
N GLN A 304 31.58 0.83 0.77
CA GLN A 304 30.41 1.71 0.73
C GLN A 304 29.32 1.22 1.70
N ASN A 305 29.02 -0.08 1.69
CA ASN A 305 28.13 -0.74 2.65
C ASN A 305 28.63 -0.57 4.09
N PHE A 306 29.93 -0.69 4.34
CA PHE A 306 30.49 -0.51 5.69
C PHE A 306 30.33 0.94 6.19
N ILE A 307 30.59 1.93 5.33
CA ILE A 307 30.36 3.35 5.65
C ILE A 307 28.87 3.62 5.91
N GLN A 308 27.97 3.02 5.13
CA GLN A 308 26.52 3.13 5.36
C GLN A 308 26.11 2.49 6.70
N ASN A 309 26.50 1.25 6.96
CA ASN A 309 26.19 0.54 8.20
C ASN A 309 26.76 1.28 9.43
N LEU A 310 27.95 1.89 9.31
CA LEU A 310 28.52 2.74 10.36
C LEU A 310 27.69 4.01 10.59
N SER A 311 27.22 4.68 9.53
CA SER A 311 26.35 5.85 9.68
C SER A 311 25.03 5.48 10.36
N LEU A 312 24.46 4.30 10.06
CA LEU A 312 23.26 3.78 10.71
C LEU A 312 23.52 3.48 12.19
N PHE A 313 24.59 2.74 12.52
CA PHE A 313 25.00 2.46 13.90
C PHE A 313 25.12 3.74 14.73
N LEU A 314 25.86 4.74 14.23
CA LEU A 314 26.09 6.00 14.94
C LEU A 314 24.81 6.83 15.07
N CYS A 315 23.99 6.92 14.03
CA CYS A 315 22.72 7.64 14.09
C CYS A 315 21.73 6.98 15.07
N THR A 316 21.57 5.66 15.03
CA THR A 316 20.69 4.91 15.94
C THR A 316 21.18 5.04 17.38
N PHE A 317 22.45 4.73 17.66
CA PHE A 317 22.98 4.78 19.02
C PHE A 317 22.92 6.20 19.61
N LEU A 318 23.29 7.24 18.85
CA LEU A 318 23.25 8.61 19.36
C LEU A 318 21.82 9.13 19.54
N LYS A 319 20.85 8.66 18.75
CA LYS A 319 19.42 9.00 18.89
C LYS A 319 18.82 8.40 20.17
N GLU A 320 19.04 7.11 20.42
CA GLU A 320 18.42 6.41 21.57
C GLU A 320 19.22 6.57 22.87
N HIS A 321 20.56 6.53 22.79
CA HIS A 321 21.45 6.43 23.96
C HIS A 321 22.44 7.59 24.11
N GLY A 322 22.41 8.60 23.24
CA GLY A 322 23.38 9.72 23.26
C GLY A 322 23.51 10.42 24.61
N GLN A 323 22.42 10.55 25.37
CA GLN A 323 22.44 11.15 26.71
C GLN A 323 23.29 10.35 27.73
N LEU A 324 23.38 9.03 27.60
CA LEU A 324 24.21 8.19 28.49
C LEU A 324 25.70 8.52 28.31
N ILE A 325 26.09 8.81 27.07
CA ILE A 325 27.45 9.21 26.69
C ILE A 325 27.73 10.67 27.10
N GLU A 326 26.81 11.60 26.84
CA GLU A 326 26.96 13.02 27.20
C GLU A 326 27.05 13.25 28.72
N LYS A 327 26.44 12.38 29.55
CA LYS A 327 26.54 12.41 31.01
C LYS A 327 27.92 11.97 31.54
N ARG A 328 28.71 11.20 30.79
CA ARG A 328 30.04 10.71 31.22
C ARG A 328 31.17 11.57 30.61
N PRO A 329 31.95 12.33 31.39
CA PRO A 329 32.96 13.25 30.84
C PRO A 329 34.01 12.56 29.96
N ASN A 330 34.40 11.33 30.33
CA ASN A 330 35.40 10.53 29.63
C ASN A 330 35.01 10.10 28.20
N LEU A 331 33.74 10.27 27.80
CA LEU A 331 33.24 9.86 26.48
C LEU A 331 32.80 11.05 25.60
N ARG A 332 32.85 12.30 26.13
CA ARG A 332 32.47 13.51 25.37
C ARG A 332 33.41 13.82 24.21
N GLU A 333 34.69 13.48 24.35
CA GLU A 333 35.72 13.67 23.31
C GLU A 333 35.36 12.85 22.05
N THR A 334 35.04 11.56 22.24
CA THR A 334 34.54 10.65 21.19
C THR A 334 33.24 11.14 20.52
N LEU A 335 32.43 11.96 21.19
CA LEU A 335 31.16 12.47 20.65
C LEU A 335 31.35 13.74 19.79
N MET A 336 32.35 14.59 20.10
CA MET A 336 32.68 15.74 19.25
C MET A 336 33.26 15.31 17.89
N GLU A 337 34.00 14.20 17.85
CA GLU A 337 34.56 13.61 16.63
C GLU A 337 33.48 13.31 15.55
N VAL A 338 32.23 13.05 15.94
CA VAL A 338 31.15 12.61 15.04
C VAL A 338 30.40 13.77 14.34
N ARG A 339 30.33 14.97 14.93
CA ARG A 339 29.40 16.03 14.47
C ARG A 339 29.79 16.75 13.16
N ASN A 340 31.01 16.58 12.65
CA ASN A 340 31.59 17.44 11.58
C ASN A 340 31.14 17.13 10.13
N LEU A 341 29.87 16.72 9.87
CA LEU A 341 29.49 16.00 8.63
C LEU A 341 28.26 16.53 7.76
N GLN A 342 27.60 17.71 7.95
CA GLN A 342 26.30 18.13 7.24
C GLN A 342 25.97 19.67 7.04
N GLN A 343 25.49 20.18 5.84
CA GLN A 343 24.54 21.37 5.62
C GLN A 343 24.22 21.88 4.15
N PHE A 344 23.29 22.88 3.99
CA PHE A 344 23.10 24.00 2.95
C PHE A 344 21.84 24.10 1.99
N LEU A 345 21.44 25.35 1.55
CA LEU A 345 20.70 25.86 0.30
C LEU A 345 19.51 26.93 0.43
N PRO A 346 19.04 27.68 -0.64
CA PRO A 346 18.26 28.98 -0.55
C PRO A 346 16.83 29.11 -1.21
N LYS A 347 16.06 30.20 -0.89
CA LYS A 347 14.60 30.32 -1.22
C LYS A 347 13.82 31.71 -1.38
N PRO A 348 14.35 32.89 -1.83
CA PRO A 348 13.81 34.22 -1.38
C PRO A 348 12.58 34.94 -2.05
N VAL A 349 12.72 35.66 -3.18
CA VAL A 349 12.09 36.99 -3.46
C VAL A 349 10.56 37.16 -3.33
N GLY A 350 9.73 36.21 -3.78
CA GLY A 350 8.27 36.42 -3.80
C GLY A 350 7.65 36.61 -2.40
N TYR A 351 8.28 36.04 -1.38
CA TYR A 351 7.91 36.26 0.03
C TYR A 351 8.12 37.71 0.50
N MET A 352 8.97 38.50 -0.17
CA MET A 352 9.20 39.92 0.17
C MET A 352 8.00 40.80 -0.18
N ILE A 353 7.25 40.46 -1.24
CA ILE A 353 6.03 41.20 -1.64
C ILE A 353 4.85 40.83 -0.73
N GLY A 354 4.72 39.53 -0.39
CA GLY A 354 3.72 39.05 0.56
C GLY A 354 3.95 39.53 2.01
N ALA A 355 5.12 40.10 2.32
CA ALA A 355 5.43 40.70 3.61
C ALA A 355 5.05 42.19 3.74
N GLN A 356 4.62 42.84 2.65
CA GLN A 356 4.05 44.20 2.72
C GLN A 356 2.61 44.13 3.23
N THR A 357 2.29 44.93 4.25
CA THR A 357 0.96 44.93 4.92
C THR A 357 0.09 46.13 4.56
N ASP A 358 0.68 47.23 4.06
CA ASP A 358 -0.11 48.33 3.51
C ASP A 358 -0.68 47.91 2.15
N GLN A 359 -2.01 47.84 2.06
CA GLN A 359 -2.70 47.38 0.86
C GLN A 359 -2.34 48.25 -0.34
N ALA A 360 -2.58 49.58 -0.30
CA ALA A 360 -2.38 50.48 -1.44
C ALA A 360 -0.93 50.47 -1.97
N VAL A 361 0.06 50.35 -1.08
CA VAL A 361 1.48 50.19 -1.46
C VAL A 361 1.72 48.81 -2.07
N GLN A 362 1.11 47.75 -1.55
CA GLN A 362 1.19 46.40 -2.11
C GLN A 362 0.54 46.32 -3.51
N GLU A 363 -0.61 46.97 -3.75
CA GLU A 363 -1.26 47.04 -5.07
C GLU A 363 -0.30 47.66 -6.10
N HIS A 364 0.27 48.83 -5.76
CA HIS A 364 1.23 49.54 -6.62
C HIS A 364 2.53 48.74 -6.89
N ILE A 365 2.98 47.93 -5.92
CA ILE A 365 4.12 47.02 -6.10
C ILE A 365 3.76 45.86 -7.03
N ILE A 366 2.55 45.29 -6.91
CA ILE A 366 2.06 44.21 -7.79
C ILE A 366 1.95 44.71 -9.24
N ASP A 367 1.38 45.91 -9.46
CA ASP A 367 1.29 46.52 -10.79
C ASP A 367 2.67 46.71 -11.44
N LYS A 368 3.64 47.25 -10.69
CA LYS A 368 5.02 47.41 -11.16
C LYS A 368 5.70 46.07 -11.42
N TYR A 369 5.46 45.08 -10.58
CA TYR A 369 6.02 43.73 -10.71
C TYR A 369 5.50 43.00 -11.95
N MET A 370 4.22 43.20 -12.28
CA MET A 370 3.55 42.54 -13.40
C MET A 370 3.56 43.35 -14.72
N LEU A 371 4.13 44.56 -14.72
CA LEU A 371 4.18 45.47 -15.86
C LEU A 371 4.72 44.82 -17.15
N LEU A 372 5.86 44.13 -17.09
CA LEU A 372 6.49 43.53 -18.28
C LEU A 372 5.65 42.37 -18.87
N PRO A 373 5.18 41.38 -18.08
CA PRO A 373 4.19 40.40 -18.56
C PRO A 373 2.93 41.05 -19.16
N ASN A 374 2.41 42.10 -18.53
CA ASN A 374 1.19 42.78 -18.97
C ASN A 374 1.37 43.50 -20.32
N GLN A 375 2.50 44.16 -20.57
CA GLN A 375 2.75 44.81 -21.87
C GLN A 375 2.71 43.82 -23.05
N VAL A 376 3.27 42.62 -22.87
CA VAL A 376 3.24 41.58 -23.92
C VAL A 376 1.84 40.97 -24.04
N TRP A 377 1.15 40.75 -22.90
CA TRP A 377 -0.24 40.28 -22.88
C TRP A 377 -1.17 41.22 -23.66
N ASP A 378 -1.18 42.50 -23.31
CA ASP A 378 -2.07 43.51 -23.91
C ASP A 378 -1.83 43.63 -25.42
N SER A 379 -0.56 43.56 -25.86
CA SER A 379 -0.19 43.53 -27.27
C SER A 379 -0.77 42.31 -28.01
N ILE A 380 -0.71 41.11 -27.41
CA ILE A 380 -1.29 39.90 -28.00
C ILE A 380 -2.82 40.00 -28.05
N ILE A 381 -3.47 40.42 -26.95
CA ILE A 381 -4.93 40.58 -26.91
C ILE A 381 -5.40 41.59 -27.97
N GLN A 382 -4.76 42.76 -28.06
CA GLN A 382 -5.14 43.81 -29.02
C GLN A 382 -4.93 43.39 -30.48
N GLN A 383 -4.00 42.47 -30.76
CA GLN A 383 -3.87 41.83 -32.07
C GLN A 383 -4.96 40.76 -32.30
N ALA A 384 -5.27 39.95 -31.28
CA ALA A 384 -6.31 38.92 -31.34
C ALA A 384 -7.71 39.51 -31.57
N THR A 385 -8.02 40.68 -31.00
CA THR A 385 -9.27 41.43 -31.27
C THR A 385 -9.41 41.82 -32.75
N LYS A 386 -8.29 42.02 -33.46
CA LYS A 386 -8.28 42.36 -34.90
C LYS A 386 -8.27 41.11 -35.79
N ASN A 387 -7.55 40.06 -35.38
CA ASN A 387 -7.49 38.79 -36.08
C ASN A 387 -7.25 37.63 -35.10
N VAL A 388 -8.24 36.75 -34.93
CA VAL A 388 -8.17 35.60 -34.03
C VAL A 388 -7.15 34.54 -34.51
N ASP A 389 -6.77 34.52 -35.79
CA ASP A 389 -5.80 33.55 -36.33
C ASP A 389 -4.39 33.69 -35.74
N ILE A 390 -4.04 34.81 -35.08
CA ILE A 390 -2.77 34.89 -34.35
C ILE A 390 -2.70 33.87 -33.19
N LEU A 391 -3.85 33.41 -32.67
CA LEU A 391 -3.91 32.37 -31.65
C LEU A 391 -3.57 30.98 -32.21
N LYS A 392 -3.34 30.87 -33.53
CA LYS A 392 -2.79 29.69 -34.21
C LYS A 392 -1.28 29.85 -34.51
N ASP A 393 -0.68 31.03 -34.27
CA ASP A 393 0.75 31.22 -34.43
C ASP A 393 1.55 30.51 -33.31
N PRO A 394 2.54 29.66 -33.64
CA PRO A 394 3.29 28.91 -32.63
C PRO A 394 4.07 29.77 -31.62
N GLU A 395 4.50 30.98 -32.00
CA GLU A 395 5.30 31.83 -31.11
C GLU A 395 4.40 32.65 -30.19
N THR A 396 3.30 33.21 -30.70
CA THR A 396 2.24 33.84 -29.90
C THR A 396 1.71 32.89 -28.81
N VAL A 397 1.42 31.62 -29.15
CA VAL A 397 0.94 30.64 -28.17
C VAL A 397 2.00 30.29 -27.11
N LYS A 398 3.30 30.22 -27.46
CA LYS A 398 4.38 30.07 -26.48
C LYS A 398 4.50 31.28 -25.55
N GLN A 399 4.39 32.49 -26.09
CA GLN A 399 4.45 33.73 -25.31
C GLN A 399 3.31 33.78 -24.28
N LEU A 400 2.07 33.48 -24.69
CA LEU A 400 0.92 33.33 -23.79
C LEU A 400 1.20 32.30 -22.67
N GLY A 401 1.74 31.13 -23.00
CA GLY A 401 2.11 30.11 -22.02
C GLY A 401 3.20 30.56 -21.04
N SER A 402 4.14 31.39 -21.48
CA SER A 402 5.20 31.99 -20.63
C SER A 402 4.63 33.05 -19.67
N ILE A 403 3.74 33.90 -20.17
CA ILE A 403 3.06 34.94 -19.38
C ILE A 403 2.22 34.29 -18.28
N LEU A 404 1.43 33.26 -18.60
CA LEU A 404 0.61 32.55 -17.61
C LEU A 404 1.46 31.83 -16.56
N LYS A 405 2.55 31.14 -16.95
CA LYS A 405 3.51 30.57 -15.98
C LYS A 405 4.11 31.60 -15.04
N THR A 406 4.31 32.82 -15.52
CA THR A 406 4.82 33.94 -14.69
C THR A 406 3.75 34.39 -13.69
N ASN A 407 2.50 34.54 -14.14
CA ASN A 407 1.35 34.82 -13.28
C ASN A 407 1.13 33.72 -12.22
N VAL A 408 1.22 32.43 -12.57
CA VAL A 408 1.09 31.31 -11.63
C VAL A 408 2.15 31.36 -10.52
N ARG A 409 3.40 31.66 -10.88
CA ARG A 409 4.50 31.81 -9.89
C ARG A 409 4.32 33.02 -9.00
N ALA A 410 3.91 34.15 -9.57
CA ALA A 410 3.60 35.38 -8.84
C ALA A 410 2.46 35.17 -7.84
N CYS A 411 1.32 34.66 -8.32
CA CYS A 411 0.15 34.30 -7.53
C CYS A 411 0.50 33.39 -6.35
N LYS A 412 1.28 32.33 -6.58
CA LYS A 412 1.67 31.37 -5.53
C LYS A 412 2.45 32.02 -4.38
N ALA A 413 3.20 33.09 -4.66
CA ALA A 413 4.03 33.78 -3.67
C ALA A 413 3.32 34.99 -3.01
N VAL A 414 2.48 35.71 -3.76
CA VAL A 414 1.74 36.90 -3.27
C VAL A 414 0.48 36.50 -2.50
N GLY A 415 -0.24 35.45 -2.89
CA GLY A 415 -1.48 35.03 -2.25
C GLY A 415 -2.71 35.85 -2.69
N HIS A 416 -3.67 36.06 -1.78
CA HIS A 416 -4.93 36.74 -2.07
C HIS A 416 -4.80 38.10 -2.77
N PRO A 417 -3.87 39.02 -2.38
CA PRO A 417 -3.72 40.35 -3.01
C PRO A 417 -3.41 40.32 -4.51
N PHE A 418 -2.99 39.17 -5.06
CA PHE A 418 -2.84 38.97 -6.50
C PHE A 418 -4.17 39.09 -7.28
N VAL A 419 -5.31 39.21 -6.59
CA VAL A 419 -6.64 39.43 -7.19
C VAL A 419 -6.68 40.60 -8.18
N ILE A 420 -5.90 41.66 -7.94
CA ILE A 420 -5.85 42.86 -8.78
C ILE A 420 -5.30 42.53 -10.17
N GLN A 421 -4.15 41.84 -10.18
CA GLN A 421 -3.55 41.34 -11.41
C GLN A 421 -4.42 40.28 -12.09
N LEU A 422 -5.04 39.37 -11.32
CA LEU A 422 -5.90 38.34 -11.89
C LEU A 422 -7.12 38.95 -12.56
N GLY A 423 -7.84 39.85 -11.85
CA GLY A 423 -9.02 40.55 -12.34
C GLY A 423 -8.75 41.35 -13.60
N ARG A 424 -7.59 42.03 -13.66
CA ARG A 424 -7.12 42.77 -14.86
C ARG A 424 -7.14 41.92 -16.14
N ILE A 425 -6.73 40.65 -16.06
CA ILE A 425 -6.58 39.78 -17.24
C ILE A 425 -7.67 38.70 -17.35
N TYR A 426 -8.63 38.65 -16.41
CA TYR A 426 -9.48 37.47 -16.21
C TYR A 426 -10.34 37.12 -17.42
N LEU A 427 -11.13 38.08 -17.92
CA LEU A 427 -12.06 37.84 -19.03
C LEU A 427 -11.32 37.60 -20.34
N ASP A 428 -10.24 38.33 -20.61
CA ASP A 428 -9.38 38.10 -21.78
C ASP A 428 -8.74 36.70 -21.75
N MET A 429 -8.31 36.25 -20.57
CA MET A 429 -7.72 34.92 -20.37
C MET A 429 -8.75 33.81 -20.61
N LEU A 430 -10.00 34.00 -20.21
CA LEU A 430 -11.09 33.06 -20.48
C LEU A 430 -11.47 33.05 -21.97
N ASN A 431 -11.48 34.20 -22.65
CA ASN A 431 -11.68 34.29 -24.09
C ASN A 431 -10.58 33.56 -24.88
N VAL A 432 -9.31 33.79 -24.53
CA VAL A 432 -8.16 33.07 -25.13
C VAL A 432 -8.25 31.57 -24.85
N TYR A 433 -8.59 31.16 -23.61
CA TYR A 433 -8.80 29.76 -23.25
C TYR A 433 -9.83 29.08 -24.17
N LYS A 434 -10.96 29.75 -24.41
CA LYS A 434 -12.06 29.25 -25.25
C LYS A 434 -11.64 29.13 -26.72
N CYS A 435 -11.07 30.18 -27.32
CA CYS A 435 -10.61 30.12 -28.71
C CYS A 435 -9.53 29.05 -28.94
N LEU A 436 -8.59 28.88 -27.99
CA LEU A 436 -7.59 27.80 -28.07
C LEU A 436 -8.22 26.41 -27.91
N SER A 437 -9.28 26.29 -27.12
CA SER A 437 -10.04 25.05 -26.97
C SER A 437 -10.71 24.62 -28.26
N GLU A 438 -11.48 25.53 -28.87
CA GLU A 438 -12.20 25.30 -30.11
C GLU A 438 -11.22 24.93 -31.24
N ASN A 439 -10.06 25.59 -31.30
CA ASN A 439 -8.95 25.24 -32.20
C ASN A 439 -8.40 23.81 -31.96
N ILE A 440 -8.17 23.39 -30.71
CA ILE A 440 -7.72 22.03 -30.37
C ILE A 440 -8.77 20.99 -30.78
N SER A 441 -10.04 21.25 -30.47
CA SER A 441 -11.15 20.35 -30.75
C SER A 441 -11.34 20.13 -32.25
N ALA A 442 -11.40 21.23 -33.03
CA ALA A 442 -11.51 21.18 -34.48
C ALA A 442 -10.31 20.50 -35.15
N ALA A 443 -9.09 20.73 -34.63
CA ALA A 443 -7.88 20.06 -35.12
C ALA A 443 -7.95 18.53 -34.93
N ILE A 444 -8.45 18.06 -33.77
CA ILE A 444 -8.62 16.63 -33.45
C ILE A 444 -9.76 16.02 -34.28
N GLN A 445 -10.88 16.71 -34.46
CA GLN A 445 -11.97 16.26 -35.33
C GLN A 445 -11.51 16.09 -36.80
N THR A 446 -10.64 16.99 -37.27
CA THR A 446 -10.17 16.98 -38.67
C THR A 446 -9.06 15.95 -38.92
N ASN A 447 -8.15 15.75 -37.96
CA ASN A 447 -6.90 14.99 -38.18
C ASN A 447 -6.77 13.74 -37.28
N GLY A 448 -7.77 13.44 -36.46
CA GLY A 448 -7.72 12.41 -35.44
C GLY A 448 -6.77 12.74 -34.28
N GLU A 449 -6.64 11.81 -33.34
CA GLU A 449 -5.92 12.03 -32.08
C GLU A 449 -4.41 12.25 -32.25
N MET A 450 -3.80 11.78 -33.35
CA MET A 450 -2.37 11.96 -33.60
C MET A 450 -1.93 13.44 -33.64
N VAL A 451 -2.84 14.37 -33.96
CA VAL A 451 -2.56 15.81 -33.95
C VAL A 451 -2.18 16.34 -32.56
N THR A 452 -2.61 15.66 -31.47
CA THR A 452 -2.25 16.02 -30.09
C THR A 452 -0.75 15.94 -29.80
N LYS A 453 0.01 15.21 -30.63
CA LYS A 453 1.47 15.10 -30.53
C LYS A 453 2.21 16.27 -31.18
N GLN A 454 1.53 17.11 -31.97
CA GLN A 454 2.15 18.24 -32.66
C GLN A 454 2.52 19.39 -31.70
N PRO A 455 3.63 20.13 -31.95
CA PRO A 455 4.09 21.19 -31.05
C PRO A 455 3.09 22.31 -30.80
N LEU A 456 2.30 22.71 -31.82
CA LEU A 456 1.29 23.76 -31.68
C LEU A 456 0.18 23.34 -30.70
N ILE A 457 -0.46 22.18 -30.92
CA ILE A 457 -1.52 21.65 -30.06
C ILE A 457 -1.04 21.46 -28.61
N ARG A 458 0.19 20.97 -28.41
CA ARG A 458 0.82 20.87 -27.08
C ARG A 458 1.01 22.24 -26.42
N SER A 459 1.37 23.26 -27.20
CA SER A 459 1.52 24.63 -26.71
C SER A 459 0.16 25.24 -26.34
N MET A 460 -0.88 25.03 -27.16
CA MET A 460 -2.25 25.47 -26.88
C MET A 460 -2.80 24.82 -25.60
N ARG A 461 -2.61 23.51 -25.41
CA ARG A 461 -2.94 22.82 -24.15
C ARG A 461 -2.15 23.35 -22.96
N THR A 462 -0.89 23.74 -23.16
CA THR A 462 -0.10 24.39 -22.11
C THR A 462 -0.75 25.69 -21.67
N VAL A 463 -1.22 26.54 -22.60
CA VAL A 463 -1.97 27.76 -22.24
C VAL A 463 -3.23 27.40 -21.44
N LYS A 464 -4.07 26.46 -21.92
CA LYS A 464 -5.27 26.01 -21.18
C LYS A 464 -4.96 25.54 -19.75
N ARG A 465 -3.91 24.73 -19.56
CA ARG A 465 -3.48 24.23 -18.23
C ARG A 465 -2.99 25.35 -17.31
N GLU A 466 -2.18 26.27 -17.82
CA GLU A 466 -1.63 27.35 -17.00
C GLU A 466 -2.72 28.39 -16.63
N THR A 467 -3.73 28.60 -17.49
CA THR A 467 -4.97 29.32 -17.14
C THR A 467 -5.65 28.66 -15.93
N LEU A 468 -5.96 27.36 -16.03
CA LEU A 468 -6.66 26.62 -14.97
C LEU A 468 -5.86 26.57 -13.65
N LYS A 469 -4.53 26.43 -13.73
CA LYS A 469 -3.60 26.50 -12.59
C LYS A 469 -3.50 27.88 -11.96
N LEU A 470 -3.63 28.95 -12.73
CA LEU A 470 -3.66 30.31 -12.19
C LEU A 470 -4.94 30.53 -11.38
N ILE A 471 -6.08 30.09 -11.92
CA ILE A 471 -7.40 30.24 -11.30
C ILE A 471 -7.48 29.43 -10.01
N SER A 472 -7.25 28.11 -10.06
CA SER A 472 -7.20 27.25 -8.86
C SER A 472 -6.11 27.67 -7.87
N GLY A 473 -4.95 28.09 -8.37
CA GLY A 473 -3.82 28.57 -7.57
C GLY A 473 -4.11 29.86 -6.79
N TRP A 474 -4.93 30.76 -7.34
CA TRP A 474 -5.41 31.94 -6.65
C TRP A 474 -6.60 31.65 -5.74
N VAL A 475 -7.62 30.93 -6.20
CA VAL A 475 -8.81 30.60 -5.40
C VAL A 475 -8.41 29.85 -4.12
N SER A 476 -7.52 28.86 -4.20
CA SER A 476 -6.99 28.17 -3.01
C SER A 476 -6.30 29.09 -1.98
N ARG A 477 -5.90 30.31 -2.38
CA ARG A 477 -5.24 31.34 -1.55
C ARG A 477 -6.13 32.54 -1.26
N SER A 478 -7.36 32.60 -1.75
CA SER A 478 -8.28 33.72 -1.47
C SER A 478 -8.72 33.74 0.00
N SER A 479 -9.08 34.91 0.53
CA SER A 479 -9.67 35.05 1.87
C SER A 479 -11.15 35.44 1.86
N ASP A 480 -11.71 35.72 0.69
CA ASP A 480 -13.12 36.13 0.51
C ASP A 480 -13.84 35.15 -0.44
N PRO A 481 -14.60 34.17 0.12
CA PRO A 481 -15.37 33.21 -0.68
C PRO A 481 -16.53 33.85 -1.46
N GLN A 482 -17.16 34.90 -0.91
CA GLN A 482 -18.33 35.53 -1.53
C GLN A 482 -17.92 36.29 -2.80
N MET A 483 -16.88 37.11 -2.72
CA MET A 483 -16.35 37.84 -3.88
C MET A 483 -15.87 36.88 -4.99
N VAL A 484 -15.29 35.73 -4.63
CA VAL A 484 -14.93 34.68 -5.62
C VAL A 484 -16.18 34.08 -6.26
N GLY A 485 -17.18 33.70 -5.45
CA GLY A 485 -18.42 33.10 -5.91
C GLY A 485 -19.23 34.01 -6.82
N GLU A 486 -19.30 35.31 -6.53
CA GLU A 486 -20.08 36.27 -7.31
C GLU A 486 -19.35 36.75 -8.59
N ASN A 487 -18.04 36.98 -8.54
CA ASN A 487 -17.32 37.68 -9.61
C ASN A 487 -16.46 36.75 -10.49
N PHE A 488 -15.96 35.63 -9.96
CA PHE A 488 -15.02 34.77 -10.66
C PHE A 488 -15.65 33.43 -11.10
N VAL A 489 -16.57 32.86 -10.33
CA VAL A 489 -17.19 31.57 -10.69
C VAL A 489 -18.07 31.66 -11.95
N PRO A 490 -19.04 32.58 -12.11
CA PRO A 490 -19.97 32.52 -13.24
C PRO A 490 -19.31 32.62 -14.61
N PRO A 491 -18.35 33.55 -14.86
CA PRO A 491 -17.62 33.59 -16.14
C PRO A 491 -16.80 32.32 -16.40
N LEU A 492 -16.33 31.65 -15.34
CA LEU A 492 -15.60 30.39 -15.46
C LEU A 492 -16.53 29.24 -15.91
N LEU A 493 -17.74 29.14 -15.34
CA LEU A 493 -18.70 28.11 -15.73
C LEU A 493 -19.05 28.23 -17.23
N ASP A 494 -19.37 29.45 -17.67
CA ASP A 494 -19.71 29.76 -19.07
C ASP A 494 -18.57 29.49 -20.06
N ALA A 495 -17.34 29.89 -19.71
CA ALA A 495 -16.18 29.79 -20.60
C ALA A 495 -15.54 28.39 -20.63
N VAL A 496 -15.63 27.62 -19.53
CA VAL A 496 -14.84 26.39 -19.34
C VAL A 496 -15.69 25.12 -19.30
N LEU A 497 -16.86 25.13 -18.68
CA LEU A 497 -17.62 23.88 -18.48
C LEU A 497 -18.41 23.48 -19.72
N ILE A 498 -19.10 24.43 -20.36
CA ILE A 498 -19.79 24.20 -21.63
C ILE A 498 -18.77 23.84 -22.73
N ASP A 499 -17.59 24.45 -22.71
CA ASP A 499 -16.44 24.09 -23.54
C ASP A 499 -16.02 22.63 -23.31
N TYR A 500 -15.78 22.23 -22.06
CA TYR A 500 -15.42 20.86 -21.70
C TYR A 500 -16.48 19.83 -22.16
N GLN A 501 -17.77 20.11 -21.94
CA GLN A 501 -18.86 19.23 -22.34
C GLN A 501 -18.87 19.00 -23.87
N ARG A 502 -18.81 20.09 -24.65
CA ARG A 502 -18.88 20.08 -26.13
C ARG A 502 -17.64 19.48 -26.80
N ASN A 503 -16.51 19.46 -26.12
CA ASN A 503 -15.27 18.92 -26.66
C ASN A 503 -15.31 17.40 -26.88
N VAL A 504 -14.64 16.94 -27.93
CA VAL A 504 -14.41 15.50 -28.16
C VAL A 504 -13.59 14.90 -27.00
N PRO A 505 -13.74 13.61 -26.65
CA PRO A 505 -13.10 13.01 -25.46
C PRO A 505 -11.61 13.31 -25.33
N ALA A 506 -10.82 13.09 -26.39
CA ALA A 506 -9.39 13.38 -26.39
C ALA A 506 -9.05 14.88 -26.22
N ALA A 507 -9.95 15.81 -26.56
CA ALA A 507 -9.76 17.26 -26.42
C ALA A 507 -10.07 17.79 -25.01
N ARG A 508 -10.85 17.06 -24.21
CA ARG A 508 -11.23 17.46 -22.84
C ARG A 508 -10.02 17.55 -21.93
N GLU A 509 -9.81 18.71 -21.32
CA GLU A 509 -8.65 18.95 -20.45
C GLU A 509 -8.97 18.53 -19.00
N PRO A 510 -8.30 17.50 -18.44
CA PRO A 510 -8.64 16.96 -17.11
C PRO A 510 -8.37 17.94 -15.97
N GLU A 511 -7.54 18.96 -16.17
CA GLU A 511 -7.28 20.03 -15.19
C GLU A 511 -8.56 20.86 -14.88
N VAL A 512 -9.59 20.81 -15.74
CA VAL A 512 -10.90 21.44 -15.45
C VAL A 512 -11.52 20.82 -14.20
N LEU A 513 -11.50 19.50 -14.09
CA LEU A 513 -12.10 18.77 -12.97
C LEU A 513 -11.37 19.08 -11.65
N SER A 514 -10.03 19.10 -11.66
CA SER A 514 -9.22 19.45 -10.47
C SER A 514 -9.34 20.93 -10.08
N THR A 515 -9.56 21.81 -11.06
CA THR A 515 -9.86 23.23 -10.82
C THR A 515 -11.20 23.39 -10.13
N MET A 516 -12.25 22.72 -10.61
CA MET A 516 -13.56 22.70 -9.96
C MET A 516 -13.49 22.09 -8.55
N ALA A 517 -12.76 20.98 -8.36
CA ALA A 517 -12.52 20.40 -7.04
C ALA A 517 -11.88 21.41 -6.07
N THR A 518 -10.88 22.16 -6.54
CA THR A 518 -10.21 23.20 -5.75
C THR A 518 -11.15 24.35 -5.38
N ILE A 519 -12.03 24.76 -6.30
CA ILE A 519 -13.03 25.80 -6.05
C ILE A 519 -14.08 25.32 -5.04
N VAL A 520 -14.61 24.11 -5.21
CA VAL A 520 -15.59 23.50 -4.28
C VAL A 520 -15.01 23.37 -2.87
N ASN A 521 -13.79 22.81 -2.73
CA ASN A 521 -13.08 22.72 -1.45
C ASN A 521 -12.87 24.09 -0.76
N LYS A 522 -12.84 25.18 -1.53
CA LYS A 522 -12.60 26.53 -1.01
C LYS A 522 -13.88 27.29 -0.66
N LEU A 523 -14.93 27.14 -1.47
CA LEU A 523 -16.17 27.91 -1.37
C LEU A 523 -17.25 27.20 -0.53
N GLY A 524 -17.28 25.86 -0.58
CA GLY A 524 -18.27 25.03 0.11
C GLY A 524 -19.70 25.52 -0.13
N GLY A 525 -20.39 25.90 0.95
CA GLY A 525 -21.76 26.43 0.90
C GLY A 525 -22.01 27.52 -0.15
N HIS A 526 -21.02 28.36 -0.46
CA HIS A 526 -21.15 29.46 -1.43
C HIS A 526 -21.25 28.99 -2.90
N ILE A 527 -20.89 27.74 -3.22
CA ILE A 527 -21.01 27.16 -4.57
C ILE A 527 -22.03 26.01 -4.64
N THR A 528 -22.64 25.60 -3.52
CA THR A 528 -23.59 24.48 -3.48
C THR A 528 -24.76 24.63 -4.48
N GLY A 529 -25.22 25.87 -4.73
CA GLY A 529 -26.27 26.15 -5.72
C GLY A 529 -25.86 25.92 -7.18
N GLU A 530 -24.57 26.02 -7.49
CA GLU A 530 -24.02 25.85 -8.85
C GLU A 530 -23.65 24.40 -9.18
N ILE A 531 -23.62 23.50 -8.17
CA ILE A 531 -23.22 22.10 -8.34
C ILE A 531 -24.05 21.36 -9.42
N PRO A 532 -25.38 21.53 -9.54
CA PRO A 532 -26.15 20.89 -10.61
C PRO A 532 -25.66 21.29 -12.01
N GLN A 533 -25.45 22.59 -12.27
CA GLN A 533 -24.91 23.08 -13.54
C GLN A 533 -23.49 22.56 -13.81
N ILE A 534 -22.66 22.44 -12.76
CA ILE A 534 -21.32 21.83 -12.88
C ILE A 534 -21.45 20.36 -13.31
N PHE A 535 -22.35 19.60 -12.67
CA PHE A 535 -22.54 18.18 -12.94
C PHE A 535 -23.13 17.92 -14.33
N ASP A 536 -24.13 18.68 -14.76
CA ASP A 536 -24.69 18.59 -16.12
C ASP A 536 -23.61 18.74 -17.20
N ALA A 537 -22.63 19.62 -16.98
CA ALA A 537 -21.54 19.85 -17.92
C ALA A 537 -20.46 18.75 -17.90
N VAL A 538 -20.02 18.28 -16.73
CA VAL A 538 -18.82 17.43 -16.62
C VAL A 538 -19.06 15.98 -16.19
N PHE A 539 -20.18 15.66 -15.55
CA PHE A 539 -20.35 14.38 -14.86
C PHE A 539 -20.50 13.21 -15.84
N GLU A 540 -21.63 13.15 -16.55
CA GLU A 540 -21.95 12.03 -17.45
C GLU A 540 -20.94 11.92 -18.61
N CYS A 541 -20.52 13.08 -19.16
CA CYS A 541 -19.62 13.12 -20.30
C CYS A 541 -18.21 12.62 -19.95
N THR A 542 -17.76 12.77 -18.69
CA THR A 542 -16.50 12.20 -18.18
C THR A 542 -16.68 10.73 -17.78
N LEU A 543 -17.80 10.38 -17.13
CA LEU A 543 -18.06 8.99 -16.71
C LEU A 543 -18.01 8.03 -17.91
N ASN A 544 -18.60 8.42 -19.04
CA ASN A 544 -18.58 7.69 -20.31
C ASN A 544 -17.20 7.57 -20.99
N MET A 545 -16.19 8.31 -20.51
CA MET A 545 -14.78 8.15 -20.93
C MET A 545 -14.05 7.13 -20.06
N ILE A 546 -14.40 7.02 -18.78
CA ILE A 546 -13.62 6.27 -17.78
C ILE A 546 -14.20 4.91 -17.41
N ASN A 547 -15.49 4.66 -17.70
CA ASN A 547 -16.25 3.50 -17.23
C ASN A 547 -16.08 2.20 -18.05
N LYS A 548 -15.31 2.22 -19.14
CA LYS A 548 -15.18 1.08 -20.08
C LYS A 548 -14.09 0.08 -19.71
N ASP A 549 -13.04 0.56 -19.05
CA ASP A 549 -11.82 -0.15 -18.70
C ASP A 549 -11.16 0.54 -17.49
N PHE A 550 -10.00 0.04 -17.04
CA PHE A 550 -9.23 0.62 -15.95
C PHE A 550 -7.89 1.26 -16.41
N GLU A 551 -7.72 1.57 -17.70
CA GLU A 551 -6.45 2.03 -18.28
C GLU A 551 -6.52 3.40 -19.00
N GLU A 552 -7.56 3.69 -19.80
CA GLU A 552 -7.68 4.94 -20.58
C GLU A 552 -8.03 6.20 -19.74
N TYR A 553 -7.50 7.38 -20.09
CA TYR A 553 -7.80 8.64 -19.40
C TYR A 553 -7.50 8.68 -17.86
N PRO A 554 -6.30 8.29 -17.38
CA PRO A 554 -5.98 8.22 -15.95
C PRO A 554 -6.01 9.58 -15.23
N GLU A 555 -5.67 10.68 -15.92
CA GLU A 555 -5.78 12.04 -15.38
C GLU A 555 -7.26 12.41 -15.12
N HIS A 556 -8.16 12.12 -16.08
CA HIS A 556 -9.60 12.36 -15.93
C HIS A 556 -10.20 11.57 -14.77
N ARG A 557 -9.85 10.28 -14.63
CA ARG A 557 -10.27 9.46 -13.47
C ARG A 557 -9.89 10.11 -12.15
N THR A 558 -8.61 10.43 -12.00
CA THR A 558 -8.07 10.99 -10.76
C THR A 558 -8.77 12.31 -10.41
N HIS A 559 -8.90 13.23 -11.37
CA HIS A 559 -9.51 14.53 -11.11
C HIS A 559 -11.05 14.50 -11.01
N PHE A 560 -11.73 13.55 -11.67
CA PHE A 560 -13.17 13.33 -11.52
C PHE A 560 -13.51 12.94 -10.08
N PHE A 561 -12.77 12.00 -9.49
CA PHE A 561 -13.00 11.61 -8.10
C PHE A 561 -12.55 12.67 -7.09
N TYR A 562 -11.55 13.51 -7.40
CA TYR A 562 -11.27 14.70 -6.58
C TYR A 562 -12.42 15.72 -6.59
N LEU A 563 -13.08 15.94 -7.74
CA LEU A 563 -14.28 16.77 -7.80
C LEU A 563 -15.43 16.14 -7.00
N LEU A 564 -15.67 14.84 -7.18
CA LEU A 564 -16.74 14.15 -6.48
C LEU A 564 -16.52 14.12 -4.96
N GLN A 565 -15.27 13.97 -4.51
CA GLN A 565 -14.87 14.09 -3.11
C GLN A 565 -15.13 15.49 -2.58
N ALA A 566 -14.69 16.53 -3.29
CA ALA A 566 -14.92 17.92 -2.88
C ALA A 566 -16.41 18.23 -2.70
N VAL A 567 -17.25 17.81 -3.65
CA VAL A 567 -18.70 18.00 -3.59
C VAL A 567 -19.32 17.23 -2.43
N ASN A 568 -18.91 15.97 -2.20
CA ASN A 568 -19.40 15.20 -1.06
C ASN A 568 -19.00 15.85 0.28
N SER A 569 -17.75 16.28 0.43
CA SER A 569 -17.23 16.81 1.70
C SER A 569 -17.72 18.22 2.04
N HIS A 570 -18.07 19.06 1.04
CA HIS A 570 -18.35 20.48 1.26
C HIS A 570 -19.71 20.97 0.72
N CYS A 571 -20.37 20.18 -0.14
CA CYS A 571 -21.62 20.55 -0.81
C CYS A 571 -22.67 19.41 -0.78
N PHE A 572 -22.65 18.54 0.24
CA PHE A 572 -23.54 17.38 0.35
C PHE A 572 -25.04 17.67 0.07
N PRO A 573 -25.64 18.81 0.49
CA PRO A 573 -27.03 19.13 0.15
C PRO A 573 -27.35 19.12 -1.36
N ALA A 574 -26.35 19.33 -2.24
CA ALA A 574 -26.54 19.18 -3.68
C ALA A 574 -26.89 17.74 -4.09
N PHE A 575 -26.38 16.72 -3.39
CA PHE A 575 -26.75 15.32 -3.64
C PHE A 575 -28.19 14.99 -3.20
N LEU A 576 -28.75 15.75 -2.26
CA LEU A 576 -30.15 15.65 -1.86
C LEU A 576 -31.09 16.37 -2.84
N ALA A 577 -30.56 17.33 -3.61
CA ALA A 577 -31.31 18.12 -4.59
C ALA A 577 -31.37 17.48 -6.00
N ILE A 578 -30.47 16.55 -6.34
CA ILE A 578 -30.48 15.86 -7.64
C ILE A 578 -31.51 14.70 -7.67
N PRO A 579 -32.04 14.32 -8.85
CA PRO A 579 -32.95 13.19 -8.97
C PRO A 579 -32.34 11.86 -8.48
N PRO A 580 -33.13 10.94 -7.88
CA PRO A 580 -32.63 9.66 -7.36
C PRO A 580 -31.85 8.81 -8.38
N ALA A 581 -32.20 8.89 -9.67
CA ALA A 581 -31.47 8.20 -10.74
C ALA A 581 -30.05 8.78 -10.97
N GLN A 582 -29.88 10.10 -10.83
CA GLN A 582 -28.54 10.71 -10.86
C GLN A 582 -27.76 10.40 -9.60
N PHE A 583 -28.40 10.39 -8.42
CA PHE A 583 -27.76 9.95 -7.17
C PHE A 583 -27.28 8.49 -7.25
N LYS A 584 -28.07 7.58 -7.86
CA LYS A 584 -27.59 6.21 -8.12
C LYS A 584 -26.35 6.21 -9.01
N LEU A 585 -26.31 7.01 -10.08
CA LEU A 585 -25.13 7.09 -10.95
C LEU A 585 -23.89 7.64 -10.21
N VAL A 586 -24.09 8.57 -9.26
CA VAL A 586 -23.03 9.01 -8.32
C VAL A 586 -22.53 7.83 -7.48
N LEU A 587 -23.41 7.08 -6.82
CA LEU A 587 -23.03 5.94 -5.99
C LEU A 587 -22.33 4.84 -6.81
N ASP A 588 -22.85 4.51 -7.99
CA ASP A 588 -22.26 3.54 -8.92
C ASP A 588 -20.86 3.97 -9.37
N SER A 589 -20.61 5.28 -9.54
CA SER A 589 -19.27 5.80 -9.84
C SER A 589 -18.30 5.69 -8.65
N ILE A 590 -18.78 5.83 -7.41
CA ILE A 590 -17.98 5.63 -6.19
C ILE A 590 -17.60 4.14 -6.04
N ILE A 591 -18.55 3.25 -6.30
CA ILE A 591 -18.35 1.79 -6.35
C ILE A 591 -17.31 1.42 -7.41
N TRP A 592 -17.41 2.03 -8.59
CA TRP A 592 -16.45 1.85 -9.67
C TRP A 592 -15.04 2.33 -9.26
N ALA A 593 -14.94 3.45 -8.54
CA ALA A 593 -13.67 3.99 -8.05
C ALA A 593 -12.95 3.04 -7.08
N PHE A 594 -13.63 2.55 -6.03
CA PHE A 594 -12.95 1.71 -5.04
C PHE A 594 -12.63 0.29 -5.54
N LYS A 595 -13.26 -0.17 -6.63
CA LYS A 595 -12.90 -1.40 -7.35
C LYS A 595 -11.65 -1.24 -8.23
N HIS A 596 -11.13 -0.04 -8.41
CA HIS A 596 -10.07 0.22 -9.38
C HIS A 596 -8.69 -0.30 -8.91
N THR A 597 -7.92 -0.85 -9.86
CA THR A 597 -6.50 -1.20 -9.68
C THR A 597 -5.55 -0.01 -9.42
N MET A 598 -5.93 1.22 -9.80
CA MET A 598 -5.14 2.42 -9.52
C MET A 598 -5.38 2.85 -8.08
N ARG A 599 -4.39 2.59 -7.22
CA ARG A 599 -4.46 2.84 -5.77
C ARG A 599 -5.00 4.23 -5.39
N ASN A 600 -4.54 5.29 -6.05
CA ASN A 600 -4.99 6.65 -5.73
C ASN A 600 -6.49 6.84 -6.00
N VAL A 601 -7.04 6.24 -7.06
CA VAL A 601 -8.48 6.28 -7.36
C VAL A 601 -9.25 5.43 -6.37
N ALA A 602 -8.75 4.24 -6.03
CA ALA A 602 -9.42 3.37 -5.06
C ALA A 602 -9.45 3.95 -3.64
N ASP A 603 -8.30 4.43 -3.15
CA ASP A 603 -8.18 5.11 -1.84
C ASP A 603 -9.12 6.34 -1.78
N THR A 604 -9.24 7.10 -2.88
CA THR A 604 -10.19 8.23 -2.98
C THR A 604 -11.65 7.74 -2.97
N GLY A 605 -11.99 6.71 -3.73
CA GLY A 605 -13.35 6.13 -3.75
C GLY A 605 -13.82 5.66 -2.38
N LEU A 606 -12.94 5.02 -1.61
CA LEU A 606 -13.22 4.60 -0.23
C LEU A 606 -13.42 5.80 0.70
N GLN A 607 -12.62 6.87 0.56
CA GLN A 607 -12.81 8.09 1.34
C GLN A 607 -14.14 8.78 1.02
N ILE A 608 -14.52 8.86 -0.27
CA ILE A 608 -15.83 9.40 -0.68
C ILE A 608 -16.94 8.58 -0.03
N LEU A 609 -16.90 7.25 -0.13
CA LEU A 609 -17.93 6.39 0.47
C LEU A 609 -18.04 6.57 1.99
N TYR A 610 -16.91 6.63 2.70
CA TYR A 610 -16.90 6.83 4.14
C TYR A 610 -17.56 8.15 4.54
N THR A 611 -17.16 9.26 3.92
CA THR A 611 -17.77 10.57 4.16
C THR A 611 -19.23 10.64 3.70
N LEU A 612 -19.61 9.93 2.63
CA LEU A 612 -20.99 9.83 2.16
C LEU A 612 -21.89 9.21 3.23
N LEU A 613 -21.47 8.09 3.83
CA LEU A 613 -22.21 7.41 4.90
C LEU A 613 -22.32 8.28 6.16
N GLN A 614 -21.26 9.02 6.50
CA GLN A 614 -21.28 9.98 7.61
C GLN A 614 -22.27 11.13 7.37
N ASN A 615 -22.25 11.71 6.17
CA ASN A 615 -23.16 12.79 5.77
C ASN A 615 -24.62 12.33 5.74
N VAL A 616 -24.91 11.16 5.15
CA VAL A 616 -26.24 10.55 5.14
C VAL A 616 -26.77 10.36 6.58
N THR A 617 -25.90 9.99 7.52
CA THR A 617 -26.28 9.81 8.94
C THR A 617 -26.73 11.11 9.62
N GLN A 618 -26.26 12.29 9.16
CA GLN A 618 -26.70 13.58 9.69
C GLN A 618 -28.08 14.02 9.14
N GLU A 619 -28.54 13.43 8.04
CA GLU A 619 -29.72 13.85 7.29
C GLU A 619 -30.89 12.88 7.51
N GLU A 620 -31.51 12.96 8.69
CA GLU A 620 -32.52 12.01 9.20
C GLU A 620 -33.63 11.68 8.18
N ALA A 621 -34.09 12.68 7.43
CA ALA A 621 -35.16 12.54 6.43
C ALA A 621 -34.77 11.64 5.24
N ALA A 622 -33.49 11.60 4.87
CA ALA A 622 -32.97 10.80 3.76
C ALA A 622 -32.30 9.49 4.24
N ALA A 623 -31.75 9.46 5.45
CA ALA A 623 -30.96 8.36 5.99
C ALA A 623 -31.65 7.00 5.84
N GLN A 624 -32.91 6.89 6.29
CA GLN A 624 -33.63 5.61 6.29
C GLN A 624 -33.93 5.10 4.87
N SER A 625 -34.29 5.98 3.92
CA SER A 625 -34.53 5.58 2.54
C SER A 625 -33.23 5.18 1.82
N PHE A 626 -32.12 5.86 2.13
CA PHE A 626 -30.79 5.47 1.66
C PHE A 626 -30.40 4.08 2.18
N TYR A 627 -30.53 3.81 3.47
CA TYR A 627 -30.16 2.50 4.04
C TYR A 627 -31.00 1.36 3.45
N GLN A 628 -32.31 1.54 3.34
CA GLN A 628 -33.20 0.54 2.74
C GLN A 628 -32.83 0.24 1.27
N THR A 629 -32.35 1.24 0.52
CA THR A 629 -32.06 1.10 -0.90
C THR A 629 -30.65 0.56 -1.18
N TYR A 630 -29.64 0.98 -0.41
CA TYR A 630 -28.24 0.82 -0.79
C TYR A 630 -27.35 0.09 0.23
N PHE A 631 -27.79 -0.13 1.48
CA PHE A 631 -26.90 -0.64 2.54
C PHE A 631 -26.30 -2.02 2.19
N CYS A 632 -27.13 -2.98 1.77
CA CYS A 632 -26.68 -4.33 1.43
C CYS A 632 -25.82 -4.35 0.14
N ASP A 633 -26.14 -3.50 -0.84
CA ASP A 633 -25.40 -3.39 -2.11
C ASP A 633 -23.98 -2.83 -1.89
N ILE A 634 -23.87 -1.75 -1.11
CA ILE A 634 -22.60 -1.20 -0.64
C ILE A 634 -21.79 -2.26 0.11
N LEU A 635 -22.42 -2.98 1.05
CA LEU A 635 -21.79 -4.02 1.84
C LEU A 635 -21.26 -5.16 0.95
N GLN A 636 -22.06 -5.66 0.00
CA GLN A 636 -21.66 -6.68 -0.96
C GLN A 636 -20.46 -6.23 -1.80
N HIS A 637 -20.46 -4.98 -2.27
CA HIS A 637 -19.37 -4.44 -3.06
C HIS A 637 -18.09 -4.21 -2.24
N ILE A 638 -18.18 -3.76 -1.00
CA ILE A 638 -17.01 -3.71 -0.11
C ILE A 638 -16.45 -5.12 0.09
N PHE A 639 -17.27 -6.14 0.38
CA PHE A 639 -16.78 -7.51 0.55
C PHE A 639 -16.11 -8.08 -0.71
N SER A 640 -16.62 -7.74 -1.91
CA SER A 640 -15.96 -8.15 -3.17
C SER A 640 -14.54 -7.57 -3.35
N VAL A 641 -14.25 -6.42 -2.73
CA VAL A 641 -12.95 -5.73 -2.81
C VAL A 641 -12.06 -6.05 -1.60
N VAL A 642 -12.65 -6.25 -0.41
CA VAL A 642 -11.95 -6.75 0.79
C VAL A 642 -11.34 -8.12 0.58
N THR A 643 -12.00 -8.97 -0.20
CA THR A 643 -11.56 -10.34 -0.46
C THR A 643 -10.66 -10.49 -1.69
N ASP A 644 -10.49 -9.43 -2.49
CA ASP A 644 -9.51 -9.37 -3.58
C ASP A 644 -8.11 -9.02 -3.04
N THR A 645 -7.13 -9.83 -3.39
CA THR A 645 -5.73 -9.59 -3.04
C THR A 645 -5.14 -8.30 -3.63
N SER A 646 -5.72 -7.82 -4.73
CA SER A 646 -5.29 -6.64 -5.49
C SER A 646 -5.53 -5.33 -4.71
N HIS A 647 -6.50 -5.30 -3.80
CA HIS A 647 -6.93 -4.10 -3.07
C HIS A 647 -6.53 -4.11 -1.59
N THR A 648 -5.63 -5.01 -1.20
CA THR A 648 -5.09 -5.12 0.17
C THR A 648 -4.46 -3.82 0.71
N ALA A 649 -4.03 -2.91 -0.18
CA ALA A 649 -3.56 -1.57 0.20
C ALA A 649 -4.66 -0.69 0.86
N GLY A 650 -5.93 -0.90 0.50
CA GLY A 650 -7.10 -0.18 1.02
C GLY A 650 -7.67 -0.76 2.32
N LEU A 651 -7.10 -1.85 2.86
CA LEU A 651 -7.67 -2.63 3.97
C LEU A 651 -7.99 -1.79 5.22
N THR A 652 -7.21 -0.75 5.52
CA THR A 652 -7.48 0.17 6.63
C THR A 652 -8.79 0.93 6.41
N MET A 653 -9.05 1.44 5.20
CA MET A 653 -10.31 2.13 4.88
C MET A 653 -11.47 1.13 4.78
N HIS A 654 -11.25 -0.07 4.26
CA HIS A 654 -12.27 -1.13 4.29
C HIS A 654 -12.72 -1.45 5.72
N ALA A 655 -11.76 -1.58 6.65
CA ALA A 655 -12.06 -1.76 8.06
C ALA A 655 -12.88 -0.57 8.59
N SER A 656 -12.40 0.67 8.44
CA SER A 656 -13.14 1.88 8.90
C SER A 656 -14.58 1.96 8.40
N ILE A 657 -14.84 1.62 7.13
CA ILE A 657 -16.19 1.65 6.55
C ILE A 657 -17.04 0.51 7.10
N LEU A 658 -16.54 -0.73 7.15
CA LEU A 658 -17.29 -1.85 7.67
C LEU A 658 -17.56 -1.69 9.18
N THR A 659 -16.56 -1.33 9.97
CA THR A 659 -16.68 -0.96 11.39
C THR A 659 -17.83 0.05 11.59
N TYR A 660 -17.88 1.11 10.78
CA TYR A 660 -18.95 2.11 10.83
C TYR A 660 -20.32 1.53 10.44
N MET A 661 -20.41 0.78 9.34
CA MET A 661 -21.68 0.17 8.90
C MET A 661 -22.23 -0.85 9.90
N PHE A 662 -21.40 -1.70 10.50
CA PHE A 662 -21.82 -2.66 11.52
C PHE A 662 -22.21 -1.98 12.85
N ASN A 663 -21.55 -0.88 13.21
CA ASN A 663 -21.94 -0.04 14.35
C ASN A 663 -23.32 0.61 14.12
N LEU A 664 -23.61 1.17 12.93
CA LEU A 664 -24.92 1.75 12.60
C LEU A 664 -26.09 0.76 12.76
N VAL A 665 -25.86 -0.53 12.47
CA VAL A 665 -26.85 -1.61 12.64
C VAL A 665 -27.05 -1.95 14.12
N GLU A 666 -25.98 -2.00 14.90
CA GLU A 666 -26.02 -2.38 16.33
C GLU A 666 -26.56 -1.26 17.23
N GLU A 667 -26.21 0.01 16.97
CA GLU A 667 -26.75 1.19 17.68
C GLU A 667 -28.22 1.51 17.31
N GLY A 668 -28.88 0.68 16.51
CA GLY A 668 -30.29 0.88 16.12
C GLY A 668 -30.55 2.10 15.24
N LYS A 669 -29.53 2.74 14.67
CA LYS A 669 -29.68 3.94 13.81
C LYS A 669 -30.39 3.64 12.48
N ILE A 670 -30.44 2.37 12.09
CA ILE A 670 -31.22 1.88 10.95
C ILE A 670 -32.58 1.38 11.47
N ASN A 671 -33.56 2.28 11.52
CA ASN A 671 -34.93 2.03 11.97
C ASN A 671 -35.80 1.35 10.89
N THR A 672 -35.45 1.53 9.62
CA THR A 672 -36.12 0.85 8.50
C THR A 672 -35.78 -0.65 8.47
N GLN A 673 -36.70 -1.47 7.96
CA GLN A 673 -36.45 -2.90 7.77
C GLN A 673 -35.58 -3.12 6.52
N LEU A 674 -34.38 -3.66 6.71
CA LEU A 674 -33.47 -4.01 5.61
C LEU A 674 -33.88 -5.30 4.87
N ASN A 675 -34.76 -6.11 5.48
CA ASN A 675 -35.31 -7.31 4.86
C ASN A 675 -36.79 -7.09 4.47
N PRO A 676 -37.13 -7.02 3.17
CA PRO A 676 -38.52 -6.89 2.71
C PRO A 676 -39.39 -8.12 2.98
N SER A 677 -38.77 -9.28 3.22
CA SER A 677 -39.43 -10.59 3.26
C SER A 677 -39.71 -11.12 4.67
N ASN A 678 -39.04 -10.59 5.71
CA ASN A 678 -39.25 -11.03 7.08
C ASN A 678 -38.98 -9.89 8.08
N PRO A 679 -39.99 -9.41 8.84
CA PRO A 679 -39.82 -8.35 9.84
C PRO A 679 -39.10 -8.87 11.09
N GLY A 680 -37.77 -8.92 11.03
CA GLY A 680 -36.89 -9.33 12.13
C GLY A 680 -35.89 -8.25 12.53
N ASN A 681 -35.03 -8.55 13.51
CA ASN A 681 -33.93 -7.66 13.92
C ASN A 681 -32.92 -7.50 12.76
N ASN A 682 -32.63 -6.24 12.38
CA ASN A 682 -31.66 -5.90 11.33
C ASN A 682 -30.27 -6.52 11.59
N GLN A 683 -29.84 -6.64 12.85
CA GLN A 683 -28.57 -7.28 13.21
C GLN A 683 -28.53 -8.77 12.79
N VAL A 684 -29.59 -9.52 13.11
CA VAL A 684 -29.70 -10.95 12.77
C VAL A 684 -29.76 -11.12 11.25
N PHE A 685 -30.56 -10.30 10.57
CA PHE A 685 -30.63 -10.32 9.11
C PHE A 685 -29.28 -10.05 8.44
N ILE A 686 -28.52 -9.05 8.91
CA ILE A 686 -27.20 -8.74 8.36
C ILE A 686 -26.20 -9.88 8.66
N GLN A 687 -26.25 -10.51 9.83
CA GLN A 687 -25.41 -11.68 10.12
C GLN A 687 -25.69 -12.83 9.13
N GLU A 688 -26.95 -13.18 8.90
CA GLU A 688 -27.35 -14.23 7.94
C GLU A 688 -27.00 -13.84 6.50
N TYR A 689 -27.25 -12.59 6.10
CA TYR A 689 -26.94 -12.09 4.76
C TYR A 689 -25.44 -12.17 4.45
N VAL A 690 -24.57 -11.70 5.36
CA VAL A 690 -23.11 -11.76 5.18
C VAL A 690 -22.62 -13.21 5.20
N ALA A 691 -23.14 -14.06 6.09
CA ALA A 691 -22.76 -15.46 6.11
C ALA A 691 -23.09 -16.17 4.78
N ASN A 692 -24.29 -15.96 4.24
CA ASN A 692 -24.73 -16.53 2.97
C ASN A 692 -23.94 -15.99 1.77
N LEU A 693 -23.65 -14.69 1.75
CA LEU A 693 -22.81 -14.05 0.73
C LEU A 693 -21.41 -14.69 0.69
N LEU A 694 -20.76 -14.80 1.85
CA LEU A 694 -19.41 -15.38 1.95
C LEU A 694 -19.40 -16.87 1.63
N LYS A 695 -20.44 -17.62 2.00
CA LYS A 695 -20.57 -19.04 1.65
C LYS A 695 -20.77 -19.30 0.17
N THR A 696 -21.49 -18.41 -0.52
CA THR A 696 -21.70 -18.50 -1.96
C THR A 696 -20.42 -18.11 -2.72
N ALA A 697 -19.67 -17.13 -2.21
CA ALA A 697 -18.40 -16.72 -2.80
C ALA A 697 -17.24 -17.72 -2.56
N PHE A 698 -17.18 -18.32 -1.36
CA PHE A 698 -16.08 -19.19 -0.92
C PHE A 698 -16.62 -20.52 -0.36
N PRO A 699 -17.09 -21.44 -1.23
CA PRO A 699 -17.78 -22.67 -0.80
C PRO A 699 -16.87 -23.66 -0.06
N HIS A 700 -15.55 -23.49 -0.12
CA HIS A 700 -14.57 -24.30 0.62
C HIS A 700 -14.38 -23.89 2.08
N LEU A 701 -14.94 -22.76 2.52
CA LEU A 701 -14.95 -22.38 3.94
C LEU A 701 -15.93 -23.25 4.73
N GLN A 702 -15.58 -23.62 5.96
CA GLN A 702 -16.51 -24.27 6.88
C GLN A 702 -17.52 -23.28 7.49
N ASP A 703 -18.66 -23.79 7.96
CA ASP A 703 -19.70 -22.98 8.63
C ASP A 703 -19.15 -22.29 9.89
N ALA A 704 -18.32 -23.00 10.66
CA ALA A 704 -17.69 -22.46 11.87
C ALA A 704 -16.76 -21.26 11.57
N GLN A 705 -16.00 -21.32 10.48
CA GLN A 705 -15.13 -20.20 10.06
C GLN A 705 -15.95 -18.96 9.69
N VAL A 706 -17.00 -19.14 8.88
CA VAL A 706 -17.88 -18.04 8.46
C VAL A 706 -18.63 -17.46 9.66
N LYS A 707 -19.13 -18.29 10.58
CA LYS A 707 -19.79 -17.85 11.80
C LYS A 707 -18.85 -17.02 12.68
N VAL A 708 -17.66 -17.53 13.01
CA VAL A 708 -16.66 -16.80 13.82
C VAL A 708 -16.24 -15.49 13.14
N PHE A 709 -16.10 -15.48 11.82
CA PHE A 709 -15.81 -14.26 11.08
C PHE A 709 -16.95 -13.23 11.23
N VAL A 710 -18.19 -13.62 10.93
CA VAL A 710 -19.36 -12.74 10.98
C VAL A 710 -19.64 -12.22 12.38
N THR A 711 -19.49 -13.05 13.43
CA THR A 711 -19.57 -12.59 14.82
C THR A 711 -18.51 -11.52 15.12
N GLY A 712 -17.27 -11.74 14.68
CA GLY A 712 -16.19 -10.77 14.89
C GLY A 712 -16.40 -9.42 14.19
N LEU A 713 -17.19 -9.36 13.11
CA LEU A 713 -17.59 -8.09 12.47
C LEU A 713 -18.47 -7.22 13.38
N PHE A 714 -19.19 -7.80 14.34
CA PHE A 714 -19.92 -7.05 15.36
C PHE A 714 -19.07 -6.85 16.62
N SER A 715 -18.35 -7.87 17.09
CA SER A 715 -17.53 -7.77 18.32
C SER A 715 -16.39 -6.76 18.24
N LEU A 716 -15.85 -6.52 17.04
CA LEU A 716 -14.70 -5.62 16.82
C LEU A 716 -15.09 -4.28 16.18
N ASN A 717 -16.39 -3.96 16.05
CA ASN A 717 -16.88 -2.75 15.38
C ASN A 717 -16.63 -1.41 16.12
N GLN A 718 -15.80 -1.41 17.17
CA GLN A 718 -15.28 -0.21 17.83
C GLN A 718 -13.74 -0.14 17.84
N ASP A 719 -13.05 -1.22 17.44
CA ASP A 719 -11.58 -1.24 17.28
C ASP A 719 -11.21 -1.51 15.82
N ILE A 720 -10.94 -0.44 15.07
CA ILE A 720 -10.53 -0.50 13.66
C ILE A 720 -9.22 -1.28 13.48
N ALA A 721 -8.31 -1.28 14.47
CA ALA A 721 -7.06 -2.02 14.37
C ALA A 721 -7.32 -3.52 14.49
N ALA A 722 -8.05 -3.98 15.50
CA ALA A 722 -8.44 -5.38 15.65
C ALA A 722 -9.32 -5.86 14.48
N PHE A 723 -10.27 -5.03 14.02
CA PHE A 723 -11.14 -5.32 12.88
C PHE A 723 -10.32 -5.53 11.59
N LYS A 724 -9.36 -4.64 11.30
CA LYS A 724 -8.46 -4.75 10.15
C LYS A 724 -7.63 -6.04 10.17
N GLU A 725 -7.14 -6.45 11.35
CA GLU A 725 -6.44 -7.73 11.49
C GLU A 725 -7.40 -8.93 11.36
N HIS A 726 -8.66 -8.82 11.80
CA HIS A 726 -9.69 -9.84 11.59
C HIS A 726 -10.04 -10.03 10.10
N LEU A 727 -10.12 -8.94 9.32
CA LEU A 727 -10.22 -9.01 7.86
C LEU A 727 -8.98 -9.67 7.24
N ARG A 728 -7.78 -9.39 7.76
CA ARG A 728 -6.52 -10.00 7.30
C ARG A 728 -6.47 -11.51 7.57
N ASP A 729 -6.94 -11.95 8.74
CA ASP A 729 -7.06 -13.36 9.08
C ASP A 729 -8.04 -14.09 8.13
N PHE A 730 -9.15 -13.45 7.79
CA PHE A 730 -10.10 -14.00 6.81
C PHE A 730 -9.51 -14.06 5.40
N LEU A 731 -8.77 -13.03 4.97
CA LEU A 731 -8.01 -13.00 3.71
C LEU A 731 -6.94 -14.10 3.59
N VAL A 732 -6.42 -14.60 4.72
CA VAL A 732 -5.56 -15.80 4.75
C VAL A 732 -6.44 -17.05 4.62
N GLN A 733 -7.50 -17.16 5.42
CA GLN A 733 -8.38 -18.34 5.43
C GLN A 733 -9.04 -18.64 4.07
N ILE A 734 -9.45 -17.63 3.30
CA ILE A 734 -10.03 -17.87 1.96
C ILE A 734 -9.03 -18.45 0.95
N LYS A 735 -7.73 -18.40 1.22
CA LYS A 735 -6.66 -18.94 0.36
C LYS A 735 -6.25 -20.37 0.73
N GLU A 736 -6.57 -20.83 1.94
CA GLU A 736 -6.24 -22.17 2.43
C GLU A 736 -7.48 -23.08 2.43
N PHE A 737 -7.35 -24.29 1.89
CA PHE A 737 -8.32 -25.35 2.06
C PHE A 737 -8.07 -26.01 3.42
N ALA A 738 -8.93 -25.73 4.40
CA ALA A 738 -8.72 -26.15 5.80
C ALA A 738 -8.91 -27.66 6.05
N GLY A 739 -9.63 -28.38 5.20
CA GLY A 739 -10.00 -29.79 5.43
C GLY A 739 -11.06 -29.95 6.51
N GLU A 740 -11.16 -31.15 7.08
CA GLU A 740 -12.13 -31.47 8.16
C GLU A 740 -11.56 -31.12 9.56
N ASP A 741 -10.25 -31.30 9.78
CA ASP A 741 -9.58 -30.97 11.05
C ASP A 741 -9.34 -29.46 11.18
N THR A 742 -10.17 -28.80 11.98
CA THR A 742 -10.10 -27.36 12.25
C THR A 742 -9.32 -26.97 13.51
N THR A 743 -8.70 -27.92 14.21
CA THR A 743 -7.99 -27.60 15.47
C THR A 743 -6.87 -26.58 15.26
N ASP A 744 -6.20 -26.59 14.11
CA ASP A 744 -5.13 -25.64 13.74
C ASP A 744 -5.66 -24.25 13.30
N LEU A 745 -6.97 -24.03 13.33
CA LEU A 745 -7.60 -22.71 13.12
C LEU A 745 -7.86 -21.95 14.43
N PHE A 746 -7.72 -22.60 15.58
CA PHE A 746 -7.90 -22.01 16.92
C PHE A 746 -9.24 -21.27 17.10
N LEU A 747 -10.33 -21.83 16.54
CA LEU A 747 -11.64 -21.16 16.50
C LEU A 747 -12.22 -20.89 17.90
N GLU A 748 -11.98 -21.78 18.87
CA GLU A 748 -12.42 -21.59 20.26
C GLU A 748 -11.68 -20.44 20.95
N GLU A 749 -10.34 -20.37 20.80
CA GLU A 749 -9.54 -19.25 21.31
C GLU A 749 -9.96 -17.92 20.69
N ARG A 750 -10.23 -17.93 19.37
CA ARG A 750 -10.73 -16.74 18.67
C ARG A 750 -12.12 -16.35 19.18
N GLU A 751 -13.06 -17.28 19.31
CA GLU A 751 -14.40 -17.00 19.84
C GLU A 751 -14.33 -16.47 21.29
N ALA A 752 -13.45 -17.01 22.13
CA ALA A 752 -13.21 -16.49 23.48
C ALA A 752 -12.66 -15.05 23.46
N SER A 753 -11.70 -14.75 22.57
CA SER A 753 -11.18 -13.38 22.41
C SER A 753 -12.24 -12.39 21.90
N LEU A 754 -13.15 -12.83 21.02
CA LEU A 754 -14.26 -12.01 20.53
C LEU A 754 -15.32 -11.79 21.62
N ARG A 755 -15.58 -12.79 22.48
CA ARG A 755 -16.43 -12.63 23.66
C ARG A 755 -15.84 -11.61 24.64
N GLN A 756 -14.54 -11.69 24.94
CA GLN A 756 -13.86 -10.70 25.78
C GLN A 756 -13.95 -9.29 25.17
N ALA A 757 -13.70 -9.13 23.87
CA ALA A 757 -13.83 -7.84 23.20
C ALA A 757 -15.25 -7.26 23.28
N GLN A 758 -16.29 -8.09 23.14
CA GLN A 758 -17.69 -7.67 23.30
C GLN A 758 -17.99 -7.28 24.76
N GLU A 759 -17.44 -7.98 25.76
CA GLU A 759 -17.57 -7.59 27.18
C GLU A 759 -16.87 -6.26 27.50
N GLU A 760 -15.65 -6.05 26.98
CA GLU A 760 -14.90 -4.80 27.16
C GLU A 760 -15.62 -3.62 26.50
N LYS A 761 -16.14 -3.82 25.29
CA LYS A 761 -17.03 -2.89 24.59
C LYS A 761 -18.29 -2.56 25.40
N HIS A 762 -18.98 -3.57 25.94
CA HIS A 762 -20.15 -3.35 26.80
C HIS A 762 -19.80 -2.55 28.06
N LYS A 763 -18.65 -2.82 28.70
CA LYS A 763 -18.15 -2.05 29.86
C LYS A 763 -17.86 -0.59 29.48
N LEU A 764 -17.30 -0.34 28.30
CA LEU A 764 -17.08 1.02 27.78
C LEU A 764 -18.39 1.75 27.51
N GLN A 765 -19.38 1.09 26.89
CA GLN A 765 -20.70 1.65 26.64
C GLN A 765 -21.45 1.98 27.94
N MET A 766 -21.40 1.09 28.94
CA MET A 766 -21.93 1.34 30.31
C MET A 766 -21.25 2.53 31.00
N SER A 767 -19.99 2.84 30.69
CA SER A 767 -19.25 3.94 31.32
C SER A 767 -19.64 5.34 30.82
N VAL A 768 -20.43 5.44 29.75
CA VAL A 768 -20.87 6.71 29.15
C VAL A 768 -22.41 6.82 29.26
N PRO A 769 -22.93 7.72 30.14
CA PRO A 769 -24.37 7.89 30.32
C PRO A 769 -25.10 8.19 29.01
N GLY A 770 -26.15 7.41 28.73
CA GLY A 770 -27.01 7.58 27.56
C GLY A 770 -26.59 6.85 26.28
N ILE A 771 -25.52 6.04 26.29
CA ILE A 771 -25.16 5.17 25.15
C ILE A 771 -26.03 3.90 25.09
N LEU A 772 -26.34 3.30 26.23
CA LEU A 772 -27.18 2.10 26.30
C LEU A 772 -28.63 2.47 26.57
N ASN A 773 -29.55 1.65 26.04
CA ASN A 773 -30.98 1.82 26.28
C ASN A 773 -31.27 1.59 27.78
N PRO A 774 -32.17 2.35 28.44
CA PRO A 774 -32.54 2.10 29.84
C PRO A 774 -33.00 0.66 30.14
N HIS A 775 -33.43 -0.11 29.13
CA HIS A 775 -33.78 -1.54 29.28
C HIS A 775 -32.57 -2.51 29.19
N GLU A 776 -31.38 -2.01 28.87
CA GLU A 776 -30.11 -2.77 28.77
C GLU A 776 -29.21 -2.55 30.00
N ILE A 777 -29.55 -1.59 30.87
CA ILE A 777 -28.86 -1.31 32.13
C ILE A 777 -29.35 -2.32 33.18
N PRO A 778 -28.45 -3.03 33.90
CA PRO A 778 -28.84 -3.92 35.00
C PRO A 778 -29.58 -3.18 36.11
N GLU A 779 -30.66 -3.77 36.65
CA GLU A 779 -31.52 -3.14 37.68
C GLU A 779 -30.74 -2.68 38.93
N GLU A 780 -29.60 -3.32 39.24
CA GLU A 780 -28.71 -2.96 40.36
C GLU A 780 -27.97 -1.61 40.19
N MET A 781 -28.12 -0.93 39.04
CA MET A 781 -27.46 0.36 38.74
C MET A 781 -28.45 1.53 38.48
N CYS A 782 -29.73 1.36 38.80
CA CYS A 782 -30.80 2.34 38.51
C CYS A 782 -31.16 3.30 39.67
N ASP A 783 -30.34 3.39 40.73
CA ASP A 783 -30.51 4.28 41.89
C ASP A 783 -29.67 5.59 41.78
#